data_AF-A0A4Q1RQ83-F1
#
_entry.id   AF-A0A4Q1RQ83-F1
#
_cell.length_a   1.000
_cell.length_b   1.000
_cell.length_c   1.000
_cell.angle_alpha   90.00
_cell.angle_beta   90.00
_cell.angle_gamma   90.00
#
_symmetry.space_group_name_H-M   'P 1'
#
loop_
_entity.id
_entity.type
_entity.pdbx_description
1 polymer ?
#
loop_
_entity_poly.entity_id
_entity_poly.type
_entity_poly.pdbx_seq_one_letter_code
_entity_poly.pdbx_strand_id
1 'polypeptide(L)'
;MTESVEETAGPAGTAGPGSTPAPAPEGGYPAARLRLLQDDTVAGPDRRAALARLTDDWLAGMLNRHATAAGLSGTALVAVGGYGRGELSPRSDLDLLLLHDGRADAGALAALADHLWYPVWDLGLDLDHSVRTPAEARKAARDDLKVQLGLLDARHLAGDPELTAALRSTAYADWRESAPKRLPELHDLCQERAERQGELQFLLEPDLKEAKGGLRDATALRAVAASWLADAPRGGLEAARTRLLDTRDALHLTTGRATDRLSLQEHPQVAEALGMLDADALLRQTYESARTISYAADVTWREVRRVLRARSVKPVLRGLLPGRDAGKAERTPLAEGVVELDGEAVLARTARPERDPVLVLRAAAAAAQAGVPLATHSIRRCAEAAATRPLPVPWPAEAREELVTLLGAGTYTVPVWEALEAEGLITRLLPDWERVRCRPQRNPVHTWTVDRHLIETAVRASALTRRVHRPDLLLVAALLHDIGKGWPGDHSVAGETIARDVAARLGFGARDTAVIATLVRHHLLLIETATRRDLDDPATVGAVADAVGGVGTLELLHALTEADALATGPAAWSAWRGGLVADLVKRVAARLAGEPEEEVRPADEPTAEQQRLAAEARRTTGPVLALHTRAETPTEPESEDGSGTEESARQPVGVELLIAVPEQSGVLPAAAGVLALHRLTVRAADLLVLDQGGESPVLLLSWRVAAEYGSLPDADRLRVDLVRALDGSLDIPARLAERERAYARRARAAVAPPPRVSALTGSSRTATVIEVRAQDAHGLLHRIGRALETAGVAVRSAHISTLGANAVDAFYVTDPDGAPLADTAAHELAAAVESALG
;
A
#
# COMPACT_ATOMS: atom_id res chain seq x y z
N MET A 1 -29.74 33.32 33.93
CA MET A 1 -29.86 34.56 33.15
C MET A 1 -30.02 34.13 31.72
N THR A 2 -31.19 34.44 31.18
CA THR A 2 -31.68 34.15 29.84
C THR A 2 -31.08 35.13 28.85
N GLU A 3 -30.29 34.65 27.90
CA GLU A 3 -30.05 35.35 26.64
C GLU A 3 -30.36 34.41 25.49
N SER A 4 -31.34 34.85 24.71
CA SER A 4 -31.99 34.19 23.59
C SER A 4 -31.08 34.25 22.38
N VAL A 5 -30.82 33.11 21.75
CA VAL A 5 -30.17 33.03 20.44
C VAL A 5 -31.28 33.04 19.37
N GLU A 6 -31.26 34.07 18.54
CA GLU A 6 -32.12 34.22 17.36
C GLU A 6 -31.91 33.09 16.36
N GLU A 7 -33.03 32.49 15.99
CA GLU A 7 -33.16 31.45 14.98
C GLU A 7 -33.35 32.14 13.61
N THR A 8 -32.29 32.21 12.79
CA THR A 8 -32.41 32.69 11.41
C THR A 8 -33.05 31.62 10.54
N ALA A 9 -34.38 31.61 10.51
CA ALA A 9 -35.19 30.92 9.52
C ALA A 9 -35.01 31.58 8.14
N GLY A 10 -34.41 30.85 7.19
CA GLY A 10 -34.45 31.22 5.77
C GLY A 10 -35.89 31.14 5.23
N PRO A 11 -36.29 32.01 4.29
CA PRO A 11 -37.69 32.13 3.92
C PRO A 11 -38.14 30.90 3.15
N ALA A 12 -39.25 30.31 3.59
CA ALA A 12 -40.05 29.39 2.81
C ALA A 12 -40.58 30.13 1.56
N GLY A 13 -39.95 29.89 0.41
CA GLY A 13 -40.43 30.36 -0.88
C GLY A 13 -41.65 29.58 -1.30
N THR A 14 -42.83 30.14 -1.06
CA THR A 14 -44.07 29.74 -1.74
C THR A 14 -43.93 30.06 -3.23
N ALA A 15 -43.89 29.03 -4.07
CA ALA A 15 -43.90 29.17 -5.52
C ALA A 15 -45.24 29.79 -5.97
N GLY A 16 -45.20 31.02 -6.46
CA GLY A 16 -46.33 31.64 -7.16
C GLY A 16 -46.47 31.07 -8.58
N PRO A 17 -47.70 30.97 -9.13
CA PRO A 17 -47.89 30.51 -10.49
C PRO A 17 -47.53 31.65 -11.44
N GLY A 18 -46.34 31.60 -12.06
CA GLY A 18 -45.97 32.58 -13.08
C GLY A 18 -44.49 32.92 -13.26
N SER A 19 -43.54 32.02 -12.95
CA SER A 19 -42.16 32.23 -13.39
C SER A 19 -42.04 31.86 -14.87
N THR A 20 -41.97 32.88 -15.73
CA THR A 20 -41.62 32.75 -17.14
C THR A 20 -40.30 31.97 -17.26
N PRO A 21 -40.18 30.95 -18.14
CA PRO A 21 -38.94 30.22 -18.32
C PRO A 21 -37.83 31.18 -18.73
N ALA A 22 -36.64 31.04 -18.13
CA ALA A 22 -35.45 31.75 -18.56
C ALA A 22 -35.23 31.53 -20.07
N PRO A 23 -34.81 32.56 -20.84
CA PRO A 23 -34.59 32.40 -22.27
C PRO A 23 -33.62 31.25 -22.53
N ALA A 24 -33.95 30.40 -23.51
CA ALA A 24 -33.12 29.27 -23.89
C ALA A 24 -31.69 29.77 -24.17
N PRO A 25 -30.66 29.16 -23.56
CA PRO A 25 -29.29 29.62 -23.74
C PRO A 25 -28.92 29.59 -25.23
N GLU A 26 -28.25 30.64 -25.71
CA GLU A 26 -27.71 30.67 -27.07
C GLU A 26 -26.89 29.39 -27.33
N GLY A 27 -27.29 28.60 -28.33
CA GLY A 27 -26.67 27.32 -28.70
C GLY A 27 -27.27 26.03 -28.11
N GLY A 28 -28.33 26.10 -27.28
CA GLY A 28 -29.02 24.91 -26.75
C GLY A 28 -28.27 24.18 -25.62
N TYR A 29 -28.83 23.05 -25.15
CA TYR A 29 -28.29 22.26 -24.03
C TYR A 29 -26.81 21.86 -24.21
N PRO A 30 -26.35 21.36 -25.39
CA PRO A 30 -24.95 20.95 -25.56
C PRO A 30 -23.96 22.10 -25.38
N ALA A 31 -24.29 23.29 -25.91
CA ALA A 31 -23.44 24.47 -25.78
C ALA A 31 -23.42 25.00 -24.35
N ALA A 32 -24.56 24.98 -23.63
CA ALA A 32 -24.62 25.36 -22.23
C ALA A 32 -23.83 24.38 -21.34
N ARG A 33 -23.93 23.08 -21.62
CA ARG A 33 -23.19 22.03 -20.91
C ARG A 33 -21.69 22.16 -21.13
N LEU A 34 -21.26 22.40 -22.38
CA LEU A 34 -19.85 22.59 -22.71
C LEU A 34 -19.27 23.82 -21.99
N ARG A 35 -20.01 24.93 -21.94
CA ARG A 35 -19.62 26.13 -21.16
C ARG A 35 -19.41 25.79 -19.69
N LEU A 36 -20.33 25.07 -19.06
CA LEU A 36 -20.18 24.62 -17.67
C LEU A 36 -19.03 23.63 -17.47
N LEU A 37 -18.55 22.93 -18.50
CA LEU A 37 -17.36 22.08 -18.40
C LEU A 37 -16.05 22.85 -18.56
N GLN A 38 -16.06 23.94 -19.33
CA GLN A 38 -14.89 24.76 -19.63
C GLN A 38 -14.72 25.94 -18.66
N ASP A 39 -15.72 26.21 -17.83
CA ASP A 39 -15.67 27.31 -16.88
C ASP A 39 -14.85 26.94 -15.65
N ASP A 40 -13.59 27.35 -15.58
CA ASP A 40 -12.69 27.06 -14.45
C ASP A 40 -13.08 27.81 -13.16
N THR A 41 -14.05 28.75 -13.21
CA THR A 41 -14.45 29.54 -12.04
C THR A 41 -15.48 28.84 -11.13
N VAL A 42 -16.12 27.78 -11.62
CA VAL A 42 -17.15 27.04 -10.87
C VAL A 42 -16.54 25.81 -10.19
N ALA A 43 -16.38 25.85 -8.87
CA ALA A 43 -15.79 24.75 -8.11
C ALA A 43 -16.70 23.51 -8.02
N GLY A 44 -16.12 22.35 -7.69
CA GLY A 44 -16.73 21.01 -7.75
C GLY A 44 -18.23 20.93 -7.40
N PRO A 45 -18.66 21.24 -6.15
CA PRO A 45 -20.06 21.12 -5.75
C PRO A 45 -21.02 22.00 -6.58
N ASP A 46 -20.63 23.24 -6.85
CA ASP A 46 -21.45 24.19 -7.62
C ASP A 46 -21.58 23.76 -9.08
N ARG A 47 -20.50 23.20 -9.65
CA ARG A 47 -20.49 22.67 -11.01
C ARG A 47 -21.42 21.47 -11.13
N ARG A 48 -21.33 20.50 -10.22
CA ARG A 48 -22.23 19.33 -10.18
C ARG A 48 -23.69 19.77 -10.08
N ALA A 49 -23.98 20.72 -9.20
CA ALA A 49 -25.32 21.24 -9.03
C ALA A 49 -25.82 22.01 -10.27
N ALA A 50 -24.95 22.78 -10.93
CA ALA A 50 -25.28 23.49 -12.17
C ALA A 50 -25.52 22.52 -13.34
N LEU A 51 -24.67 21.49 -13.49
CA LEU A 51 -24.84 20.43 -14.48
C LEU A 51 -26.15 19.67 -14.25
N ALA A 52 -26.45 19.30 -12.99
CA ALA A 52 -27.71 18.65 -12.64
C ALA A 52 -28.91 19.53 -13.02
N ARG A 53 -28.94 20.80 -12.59
CA ARG A 53 -30.04 21.73 -12.94
C ARG A 53 -30.22 21.92 -14.45
N LEU A 54 -29.11 22.14 -15.18
CA LEU A 54 -29.16 22.29 -16.63
C LEU A 54 -29.73 21.04 -17.31
N THR A 55 -29.36 19.86 -16.83
CA THR A 55 -29.84 18.58 -17.35
C THR A 55 -31.30 18.33 -16.98
N ASP A 56 -31.70 18.66 -15.75
CA ASP A 56 -33.08 18.59 -15.27
C ASP A 56 -34.01 19.43 -16.15
N ASP A 57 -33.66 20.71 -16.38
CA ASP A 57 -34.46 21.64 -17.18
C ASP A 57 -34.62 21.15 -18.64
N TRP A 58 -33.55 20.59 -19.21
CA TRP A 58 -33.57 20.04 -20.56
C TRP A 58 -34.47 18.81 -20.67
N LEU A 59 -34.29 17.82 -19.77
CA LEU A 59 -35.08 16.59 -19.74
C LEU A 59 -36.56 16.87 -19.41
N ALA A 60 -36.83 17.75 -18.44
CA ALA A 60 -38.17 18.18 -18.08
C ALA A 60 -38.87 18.87 -19.26
N GLY A 61 -38.13 19.73 -19.97
CA GLY A 61 -38.63 20.37 -21.18
C GLY A 61 -38.99 19.36 -22.28
N MET A 62 -38.19 18.30 -22.48
CA MET A 62 -38.50 17.24 -23.44
C MET A 62 -39.74 16.45 -23.04
N LEU A 63 -39.81 15.98 -21.78
CA LEU A 63 -40.98 15.23 -21.29
C LEU A 63 -42.26 16.03 -21.46
N ASN A 64 -42.27 17.29 -21.00
CA ASN A 64 -43.46 18.13 -21.06
C ASN A 64 -43.93 18.36 -22.50
N ARG A 65 -43.01 18.61 -23.45
CA ARG A 65 -43.37 18.78 -24.87
C ARG A 65 -43.96 17.51 -25.48
N HIS A 66 -43.29 16.38 -25.31
CA HIS A 66 -43.68 15.14 -25.99
C HIS A 66 -44.89 14.46 -25.32
N ALA A 67 -44.99 14.49 -23.99
CA ALA A 67 -46.17 13.97 -23.28
C ALA A 67 -47.42 14.79 -23.60
N THR A 68 -47.32 16.12 -23.65
CA THR A 68 -48.45 17.00 -24.03
C THR A 68 -48.88 16.76 -25.48
N ALA A 69 -47.93 16.67 -26.41
CA ALA A 69 -48.22 16.41 -27.83
C ALA A 69 -48.90 15.05 -28.05
N ALA A 70 -48.53 14.04 -27.25
CA ALA A 70 -49.13 12.71 -27.30
C ALA A 70 -50.42 12.58 -26.47
N GLY A 71 -50.84 13.62 -25.73
CA GLY A 71 -51.99 13.56 -24.83
C GLY A 71 -51.81 12.58 -23.66
N LEU A 72 -50.56 12.28 -23.28
CA LEU A 72 -50.24 11.32 -22.23
C LEU A 72 -50.29 12.00 -20.85
N SER A 73 -51.14 11.47 -19.97
CA SER A 73 -51.19 11.79 -18.55
C SER A 73 -50.75 10.58 -17.71
N GLY A 74 -50.29 10.81 -16.48
CA GLY A 74 -49.86 9.72 -15.60
C GLY A 74 -48.50 9.13 -15.96
N THR A 75 -47.57 9.98 -16.43
CA THR A 75 -46.15 9.64 -16.60
C THR A 75 -45.28 10.56 -15.76
N ALA A 76 -44.15 10.08 -15.29
CA ALA A 76 -43.19 10.89 -14.52
C ALA A 76 -41.76 10.48 -14.84
N LEU A 77 -40.88 11.46 -15.01
CA LEU A 77 -39.45 11.22 -15.18
C LEU A 77 -38.74 11.40 -13.84
N VAL A 78 -37.94 10.39 -13.48
CA VAL A 78 -37.27 10.29 -12.18
C VAL A 78 -35.79 10.05 -12.40
N ALA A 79 -34.93 10.83 -11.75
CA ALA A 79 -33.50 10.55 -11.66
C ALA A 79 -33.23 9.62 -10.47
N VAL A 80 -32.32 8.66 -10.62
CA VAL A 80 -31.89 7.76 -9.53
C VAL A 80 -30.38 7.81 -9.34
N GLY A 81 -29.85 7.12 -8.34
CA GLY A 81 -28.39 7.03 -8.14
C GLY A 81 -27.70 8.39 -7.94
N GLY A 82 -26.53 8.57 -8.56
CA GLY A 82 -25.74 9.80 -8.44
C GLY A 82 -26.46 11.03 -8.98
N TYR A 83 -27.17 10.88 -10.10
CA TYR A 83 -27.95 11.95 -10.68
C TYR A 83 -29.20 12.30 -9.83
N GLY A 84 -29.82 11.29 -9.23
CA GLY A 84 -30.90 11.44 -8.25
C GLY A 84 -30.48 12.28 -7.04
N ARG A 85 -29.23 12.17 -6.59
CA ARG A 85 -28.67 13.00 -5.51
C ARG A 85 -28.26 14.41 -5.94
N GLY A 86 -28.31 14.74 -7.23
CA GLY A 86 -27.83 16.03 -7.75
C GLY A 86 -26.30 16.12 -7.82
N GLU A 87 -25.61 14.97 -7.87
CA GLU A 87 -24.15 14.86 -7.81
C GLU A 87 -23.57 14.50 -9.18
N LEU A 88 -24.04 15.19 -10.23
CA LEU A 88 -23.68 14.85 -11.59
C LEU A 88 -22.25 15.29 -11.91
N SER A 89 -21.29 14.37 -11.78
CA SER A 89 -19.90 14.58 -12.18
C SER A 89 -19.80 14.88 -13.70
N PRO A 90 -18.76 15.60 -14.16
CA PRO A 90 -18.61 16.10 -15.53
C PRO A 90 -18.85 15.11 -16.67
N ARG A 91 -18.48 13.84 -16.44
CA ARG A 91 -18.55 12.74 -17.41
C ARG A 91 -19.36 11.54 -16.87
N SER A 92 -20.18 11.74 -15.83
CA SER A 92 -21.05 10.67 -15.33
C SER A 92 -22.22 10.38 -16.27
N ASP A 93 -22.65 9.14 -16.20
CA ASP A 93 -23.89 8.61 -16.75
C ASP A 93 -25.13 9.30 -16.15
N LEU A 94 -26.21 9.29 -16.93
CA LEU A 94 -27.54 9.68 -16.48
C LEU A 94 -28.32 8.41 -16.12
N ASP A 95 -28.71 8.28 -14.84
CA ASP A 95 -29.58 7.19 -14.39
C ASP A 95 -31.03 7.66 -14.35
N LEU A 96 -31.87 7.20 -15.28
CA LEU A 96 -33.24 7.67 -15.48
C LEU A 96 -34.30 6.56 -15.39
N LEU A 97 -35.45 6.91 -14.81
CA LEU A 97 -36.62 6.05 -14.73
C LEU A 97 -37.83 6.82 -15.23
N LEU A 98 -38.42 6.35 -16.33
CA LEU A 98 -39.72 6.81 -16.81
C LEU A 98 -40.81 5.96 -16.17
N LEU A 99 -41.54 6.57 -15.23
CA LEU A 99 -42.71 5.99 -14.60
C LEU A 99 -43.96 6.22 -15.43
N HIS A 100 -44.87 5.26 -15.39
CA HIS A 100 -46.23 5.41 -15.89
C HIS A 100 -47.25 4.68 -14.99
N ASP A 101 -48.51 5.12 -15.01
CA ASP A 101 -49.60 4.56 -14.20
C ASP A 101 -50.23 3.27 -14.79
N GLY A 102 -49.73 2.82 -15.94
CA GLY A 102 -50.23 1.65 -16.67
C GLY A 102 -51.47 1.90 -17.54
N ARG A 103 -51.97 3.13 -17.64
CA ARG A 103 -53.16 3.47 -18.45
C ARG A 103 -52.82 3.93 -19.86
N ALA A 104 -51.61 4.44 -20.08
CA ALA A 104 -51.13 4.87 -21.39
C ALA A 104 -51.05 3.70 -22.39
N ASP A 105 -51.36 3.98 -23.66
CA ASP A 105 -51.12 3.02 -24.75
C ASP A 105 -49.63 2.69 -24.87
N ALA A 106 -49.31 1.41 -25.10
CA ALA A 106 -47.94 0.92 -25.12
C ALA A 106 -47.11 1.52 -26.27
N GLY A 107 -47.73 1.76 -27.44
CA GLY A 107 -47.06 2.38 -28.58
C GLY A 107 -46.77 3.86 -28.32
N ALA A 108 -47.73 4.59 -27.74
CA ALA A 108 -47.53 5.98 -27.34
C ALA A 108 -46.46 6.13 -26.25
N LEU A 109 -46.41 5.22 -25.28
CA LEU A 109 -45.38 5.21 -24.24
C LEU A 109 -44.00 4.89 -24.79
N ALA A 110 -43.89 3.92 -25.71
CA ALA A 110 -42.63 3.60 -26.39
C ALA A 110 -42.14 4.80 -27.22
N ALA A 111 -43.02 5.48 -27.95
CA ALA A 111 -42.67 6.69 -28.69
C ALA A 111 -42.22 7.84 -27.76
N LEU A 112 -42.87 8.01 -26.60
CA LEU A 112 -42.45 8.98 -25.59
C LEU A 112 -41.05 8.65 -25.05
N ALA A 113 -40.79 7.38 -24.74
CA ALA A 113 -39.50 6.90 -24.29
C ALA A 113 -38.40 7.17 -25.34
N ASP A 114 -38.63 6.83 -26.60
CA ASP A 114 -37.73 7.10 -27.71
C ASP A 114 -37.42 8.60 -27.84
N HIS A 115 -38.43 9.46 -27.71
CA HIS A 115 -38.25 10.91 -27.74
C HIS A 115 -37.46 11.47 -26.55
N LEU A 116 -37.29 10.73 -25.47
CA LEU A 116 -36.45 11.10 -24.33
C LEU A 116 -35.03 10.54 -24.48
N TRP A 117 -34.89 9.29 -24.90
CA TRP A 117 -33.60 8.57 -24.86
C TRP A 117 -32.71 8.87 -26.07
N TYR A 118 -33.26 8.89 -27.29
CA TYR A 118 -32.44 9.16 -28.49
C TYR A 118 -31.71 10.50 -28.43
N PRO A 119 -32.33 11.62 -27.99
CA PRO A 119 -31.60 12.87 -27.83
C PRO A 119 -30.43 12.81 -26.83
N VAL A 120 -30.48 11.93 -25.82
CA VAL A 120 -29.37 11.73 -24.88
C VAL A 120 -28.23 10.99 -25.55
N TRP A 121 -28.53 9.92 -26.28
CA TRP A 121 -27.54 9.14 -27.03
C TRP A 121 -26.94 9.90 -28.20
N ASP A 122 -27.73 10.70 -28.93
CA ASP A 122 -27.26 11.53 -30.04
C ASP A 122 -26.22 12.57 -29.58
N LEU A 123 -26.26 12.96 -28.31
CA LEU A 123 -25.28 13.83 -27.67
C LEU A 123 -24.04 13.09 -27.15
N GLY A 124 -23.99 11.76 -27.28
CA GLY A 124 -22.92 10.91 -26.79
C GLY A 124 -22.84 10.84 -25.27
N LEU A 125 -23.95 11.06 -24.57
CA LEU A 125 -24.03 10.90 -23.12
C LEU A 125 -24.38 9.45 -22.78
N ASP A 126 -23.69 8.90 -21.78
CA ASP A 126 -24.02 7.59 -21.24
C ASP A 126 -25.35 7.66 -20.47
N LEU A 127 -26.21 6.67 -20.69
CA LEU A 127 -27.58 6.63 -20.16
C LEU A 127 -27.91 5.21 -19.68
N ASP A 128 -28.15 5.06 -18.38
CA ASP A 128 -28.88 3.92 -17.83
C ASP A 128 -30.34 4.33 -17.67
N HIS A 129 -31.26 3.58 -18.27
CA HIS A 129 -32.66 3.94 -18.28
C HIS A 129 -33.60 2.74 -18.13
N SER A 130 -34.78 3.01 -17.57
CA SER A 130 -35.87 2.03 -17.56
C SER A 130 -37.23 2.70 -17.67
N VAL A 131 -38.20 1.99 -18.24
CA VAL A 131 -39.60 2.39 -18.31
C VAL A 131 -40.40 1.38 -17.50
N ARG A 132 -41.07 1.82 -16.43
CA ARG A 132 -41.74 0.91 -15.49
C ARG A 132 -42.98 1.53 -14.86
N THR A 133 -43.96 0.71 -14.54
CA THR A 133 -44.96 1.06 -13.52
C THR A 133 -44.33 1.08 -12.12
N PRO A 134 -44.94 1.76 -11.12
CA PRO A 134 -44.48 1.66 -9.73
C PRO A 134 -44.40 0.21 -9.22
N ALA A 135 -45.32 -0.67 -9.66
CA ALA A 135 -45.33 -2.07 -9.28
C ALA A 135 -44.13 -2.86 -9.87
N GLU A 136 -43.78 -2.60 -11.13
CA GLU A 136 -42.62 -3.20 -11.79
C GLU A 136 -41.30 -2.67 -11.22
N ALA A 137 -41.21 -1.37 -10.93
CA ALA A 137 -40.04 -0.79 -10.27
C ALA A 137 -39.82 -1.43 -8.89
N ARG A 138 -40.90 -1.60 -8.12
CA ARG A 138 -40.88 -2.30 -6.83
C ARG A 138 -40.47 -3.78 -6.97
N LYS A 139 -40.95 -4.47 -8.02
CA LYS A 139 -40.54 -5.86 -8.31
C LYS A 139 -39.04 -5.94 -8.63
N ALA A 140 -38.55 -5.09 -9.53
CA ALA A 140 -37.14 -5.05 -9.89
C ALA A 140 -36.23 -4.78 -8.67
N ALA A 141 -36.64 -3.91 -7.75
CA ALA A 141 -35.92 -3.68 -6.49
C ALA A 141 -35.92 -4.89 -5.53
N ARG A 142 -36.95 -5.74 -5.56
CA ARG A 142 -36.94 -6.99 -4.80
C ARG A 142 -36.04 -8.05 -5.43
N ASP A 143 -35.86 -8.02 -6.73
CA ASP A 143 -35.05 -9.01 -7.45
C ASP A 143 -33.56 -8.60 -7.50
N ASP A 144 -33.25 -7.29 -7.50
CA ASP A 144 -31.89 -6.74 -7.58
C ASP A 144 -31.63 -5.66 -6.52
N LEU A 145 -30.63 -5.91 -5.67
CA LEU A 145 -30.19 -5.00 -4.62
C LEU A 145 -29.65 -3.67 -5.18
N LYS A 146 -28.98 -3.66 -6.34
CA LYS A 146 -28.47 -2.42 -6.97
C LYS A 146 -29.61 -1.49 -7.37
N VAL A 147 -30.67 -2.06 -7.95
CA VAL A 147 -31.89 -1.31 -8.28
C VAL A 147 -32.54 -0.77 -7.00
N GLN A 148 -32.63 -1.58 -5.95
CA GLN A 148 -33.18 -1.16 -4.66
C GLN A 148 -32.43 0.05 -4.09
N LEU A 149 -31.09 0.02 -4.11
CA LEU A 149 -30.25 1.13 -3.66
C LEU A 149 -30.45 2.39 -4.52
N GLY A 150 -30.53 2.25 -5.84
CA GLY A 150 -30.79 3.38 -6.74
C GLY A 150 -32.13 4.08 -6.45
N LEU A 151 -33.18 3.31 -6.14
CA LEU A 151 -34.50 3.86 -5.81
C LEU A 151 -34.53 4.65 -4.49
N LEU A 152 -33.60 4.41 -3.56
CA LEU A 152 -33.47 5.23 -2.35
C LEU A 152 -33.10 6.68 -2.67
N ASP A 153 -32.47 6.90 -3.83
CA ASP A 153 -32.06 8.22 -4.32
C ASP A 153 -33.02 8.78 -5.38
N ALA A 154 -34.20 8.18 -5.57
CA ALA A 154 -35.17 8.61 -6.57
C ALA A 154 -35.60 10.08 -6.38
N ARG A 155 -35.36 10.93 -7.37
CA ARG A 155 -35.69 12.36 -7.39
C ARG A 155 -36.57 12.68 -8.58
N HIS A 156 -37.69 13.35 -8.31
CA HIS A 156 -38.61 13.79 -9.36
C HIS A 156 -37.96 14.85 -10.25
N LEU A 157 -38.04 14.67 -11.57
CA LEU A 157 -37.61 15.66 -12.56
C LEU A 157 -38.80 16.38 -13.19
N ALA A 158 -39.78 15.63 -13.71
CA ALA A 158 -40.95 16.18 -14.39
C ALA A 158 -42.11 15.18 -14.50
N GLY A 159 -43.29 15.65 -14.92
CA GLY A 159 -44.50 14.85 -15.08
C GLY A 159 -45.33 14.80 -13.79
N ASP A 160 -45.95 13.66 -13.51
CA ASP A 160 -46.81 13.46 -12.34
C ASP A 160 -45.99 13.27 -11.04
N PRO A 161 -46.01 14.23 -10.10
CA PRO A 161 -45.26 14.12 -8.85
C PRO A 161 -45.82 13.03 -7.92
N GLU A 162 -47.10 12.67 -8.02
CA GLU A 162 -47.73 11.66 -7.14
C GLU A 162 -47.15 10.27 -7.41
N LEU A 163 -46.90 9.91 -8.67
CA LEU A 163 -46.24 8.65 -9.04
C LEU A 163 -44.84 8.53 -8.42
N THR A 164 -44.08 9.62 -8.43
CA THR A 164 -42.72 9.62 -7.88
C THR A 164 -42.75 9.55 -6.35
N ALA A 165 -43.65 10.30 -5.72
CA ALA A 165 -43.83 10.27 -4.27
C ALA A 165 -44.25 8.87 -3.79
N ALA A 166 -45.22 8.23 -4.47
CA ALA A 166 -45.67 6.88 -4.16
C ALA A 166 -44.54 5.84 -4.31
N LEU A 167 -43.73 5.92 -5.37
CA LEU A 167 -42.57 5.05 -5.53
C LEU A 167 -41.55 5.24 -4.41
N ARG A 168 -41.18 6.48 -4.08
CA ARG A 168 -40.21 6.76 -3.01
C ARG A 168 -40.68 6.20 -1.67
N SER A 169 -41.93 6.47 -1.28
CA SER A 169 -42.49 5.99 -0.02
C SER A 169 -42.47 4.46 0.07
N THR A 170 -42.83 3.78 -1.01
CA THR A 170 -42.81 2.30 -1.05
C THR A 170 -41.40 1.74 -1.08
N ALA A 171 -40.45 2.35 -1.79
CA ALA A 171 -39.05 1.93 -1.82
C ALA A 171 -38.40 2.01 -0.43
N TYR A 172 -38.62 3.09 0.33
CA TYR A 172 -38.12 3.20 1.71
C TYR A 172 -38.79 2.20 2.65
N ALA A 173 -40.10 1.97 2.52
CA ALA A 173 -40.81 0.99 3.33
C ALA A 173 -40.26 -0.42 3.09
N ASP A 174 -40.14 -0.83 1.82
CA ASP A 174 -39.59 -2.13 1.43
C ASP A 174 -38.13 -2.30 1.88
N TRP A 175 -37.30 -1.27 1.73
CA TRP A 175 -35.92 -1.31 2.20
C TRP A 175 -35.84 -1.55 3.71
N ARG A 176 -36.60 -0.80 4.51
CA ARG A 176 -36.63 -0.93 5.98
C ARG A 176 -37.16 -2.30 6.42
N GLU A 177 -38.21 -2.78 5.76
CA GLU A 177 -38.78 -4.10 6.03
C GLU A 177 -37.77 -5.22 5.73
N SER A 178 -37.08 -5.14 4.60
CA SER A 178 -36.12 -6.15 4.13
C SER A 178 -34.71 -5.98 4.68
N ALA A 179 -34.40 -4.88 5.38
CA ALA A 179 -33.05 -4.54 5.83
C ALA A 179 -32.34 -5.65 6.64
N PRO A 180 -32.99 -6.39 7.57
CA PRO A 180 -32.31 -7.48 8.27
C PRO A 180 -31.75 -8.57 7.36
N LYS A 181 -32.36 -8.77 6.19
CA LYS A 181 -31.87 -9.71 5.16
C LYS A 181 -30.92 -9.03 4.17
N ARG A 182 -31.24 -7.81 3.74
CA ARG A 182 -30.49 -7.08 2.70
C ARG A 182 -29.18 -6.46 3.16
N LEU A 183 -29.05 -6.09 4.44
CA LEU A 183 -27.81 -5.49 4.93
C LEU A 183 -26.62 -6.47 4.94
N PRO A 184 -26.78 -7.75 5.33
CA PRO A 184 -25.74 -8.76 5.09
C PRO A 184 -25.35 -8.87 3.62
N GLU A 185 -26.32 -8.99 2.70
CA GLU A 185 -26.06 -9.05 1.25
C GLU A 185 -25.29 -7.81 0.75
N LEU A 186 -25.63 -6.62 1.26
CA LEU A 186 -24.91 -5.38 0.95
C LEU A 186 -23.48 -5.38 1.52
N HIS A 187 -23.29 -5.90 2.73
CA HIS A 187 -21.97 -6.02 3.33
C HIS A 187 -21.07 -6.94 2.52
N ASP A 188 -21.59 -8.09 2.10
CA ASP A 188 -20.86 -9.06 1.26
C ASP A 188 -20.44 -8.42 -0.07
N LEU A 189 -21.33 -7.68 -0.73
CA LEU A 189 -20.98 -6.91 -1.94
C LEU A 189 -19.90 -5.85 -1.69
N CYS A 190 -19.82 -5.27 -0.49
CA CYS A 190 -18.74 -4.34 -0.15
C CYS A 190 -17.42 -5.07 0.06
N GLN A 191 -17.42 -6.24 0.71
CA GLN A 191 -16.23 -7.07 0.90
C GLN A 191 -15.69 -7.57 -0.45
N GLU A 192 -16.55 -8.11 -1.33
CA GLU A 192 -16.15 -8.58 -2.66
C GLU A 192 -15.51 -7.45 -3.51
N ARG A 193 -16.01 -6.21 -3.39
CA ARG A 193 -15.37 -5.06 -4.03
C ARG A 193 -14.01 -4.76 -3.43
N ALA A 194 -13.91 -4.71 -2.10
CA ALA A 194 -12.67 -4.41 -1.39
C ALA A 194 -11.57 -5.43 -1.73
N GLU A 195 -11.90 -6.71 -1.84
CA GLU A 195 -10.97 -7.77 -2.24
C GLU A 195 -10.47 -7.59 -3.68
N ARG A 196 -11.33 -7.15 -4.61
CA ARG A 196 -10.98 -6.96 -6.02
C ARG A 196 -10.22 -5.67 -6.29
N GLN A 197 -10.62 -4.59 -5.63
CA GLN A 197 -10.13 -3.24 -5.91
C GLN A 197 -9.04 -2.78 -4.93
N GLY A 198 -8.92 -3.43 -3.77
CA GLY A 198 -8.05 -3.01 -2.68
C GLY A 198 -8.64 -1.88 -1.84
N GLU A 199 -7.82 -1.32 -0.96
CA GLU A 199 -8.19 -0.17 -0.13
C GLU A 199 -7.65 1.13 -0.72
N LEU A 200 -8.55 2.08 -0.98
CA LEU A 200 -8.23 3.35 -1.64
C LEU A 200 -7.06 4.08 -0.95
N GLN A 201 -7.04 4.06 0.40
CA GLN A 201 -6.03 4.73 1.22
C GLN A 201 -4.60 4.18 1.09
N PHE A 202 -4.39 3.04 0.43
CA PHE A 202 -3.07 2.39 0.29
C PHE A 202 -2.63 2.22 -1.17
N LEU A 203 -3.50 2.50 -2.13
CA LEU A 203 -3.22 2.28 -3.55
C LEU A 203 -2.62 3.52 -4.19
N LEU A 204 -1.47 3.36 -4.85
CA LEU A 204 -0.86 4.42 -5.67
C LEU A 204 -1.73 4.83 -6.86
N GLU A 205 -2.53 3.92 -7.40
CA GLU A 205 -3.45 4.19 -8.49
C GLU A 205 -4.89 3.81 -8.11
N PRO A 206 -5.49 4.54 -7.15
CA PRO A 206 -6.75 4.14 -6.56
C PRO A 206 -7.93 4.30 -7.52
N ASP A 207 -8.90 3.41 -7.43
CA ASP A 207 -10.25 3.64 -7.94
C ASP A 207 -11.05 4.45 -6.88
N LEU A 208 -11.46 5.66 -7.24
CA LEU A 208 -12.12 6.60 -6.32
C LEU A 208 -13.56 6.17 -5.96
N LYS A 209 -14.14 5.26 -6.75
CA LYS A 209 -15.54 4.85 -6.64
C LYS A 209 -15.68 3.49 -5.97
N GLU A 210 -15.02 2.47 -6.50
CA GLU A 210 -15.26 1.06 -6.17
C GLU A 210 -14.35 0.51 -5.06
N ALA A 211 -13.15 1.09 -4.85
CA ALA A 211 -12.23 0.65 -3.79
C ALA A 211 -12.78 0.90 -2.38
N LYS A 212 -12.29 0.14 -1.38
CA LYS A 212 -12.70 0.33 0.03
C LYS A 212 -12.33 1.74 0.50
N GLY A 213 -13.29 2.41 1.14
CA GLY A 213 -13.20 3.84 1.49
C GLY A 213 -13.59 4.79 0.35
N GLY A 214 -14.02 4.27 -0.80
CA GLY A 214 -14.46 5.05 -1.96
C GLY A 214 -15.92 5.51 -1.89
N LEU A 215 -16.38 6.14 -2.97
CA LEU A 215 -17.74 6.70 -3.08
C LEU A 215 -18.87 5.65 -2.95
N ARG A 216 -18.60 4.39 -3.33
CA ARG A 216 -19.58 3.31 -3.20
C ARG A 216 -19.81 2.88 -1.75
N ASP A 217 -18.78 2.94 -0.91
CA ASP A 217 -18.91 2.70 0.53
C ASP A 217 -19.69 3.83 1.21
N ALA A 218 -19.45 5.08 0.82
CA ALA A 218 -20.26 6.21 1.28
C ALA A 218 -21.75 6.05 0.88
N THR A 219 -22.02 5.49 -0.31
CA THR A 219 -23.38 5.16 -0.75
C THR A 219 -24.00 4.04 0.12
N ALA A 220 -23.23 2.99 0.44
CA ALA A 220 -23.68 1.92 1.31
C ALA A 220 -24.01 2.42 2.72
N LEU A 221 -23.17 3.31 3.29
CA LEU A 221 -23.43 3.94 4.58
C LEU A 221 -24.75 4.72 4.61
N ARG A 222 -25.07 5.47 3.54
CA ARG A 222 -26.37 6.14 3.41
C ARG A 222 -27.54 5.15 3.37
N ALA A 223 -27.38 4.02 2.69
CA ALA A 223 -28.39 2.97 2.65
C ALA A 223 -28.60 2.33 4.03
N VAL A 224 -27.53 2.10 4.79
CA VAL A 224 -27.62 1.66 6.19
C VAL A 224 -28.39 2.67 7.03
N ALA A 225 -28.07 3.96 6.95
CA ALA A 225 -28.80 5.01 7.66
C ALA A 225 -30.31 5.03 7.28
N ALA A 226 -30.63 4.84 6.00
CA ALA A 226 -32.01 4.75 5.51
C ALA A 226 -32.81 3.55 6.07
N SER A 227 -32.12 2.51 6.54
CA SER A 227 -32.72 1.32 7.16
C SER A 227 -33.17 1.54 8.63
N TRP A 228 -32.71 2.61 9.27
CA TRP A 228 -32.88 2.90 10.71
C TRP A 228 -32.28 1.84 11.67
N LEU A 229 -31.42 0.94 11.18
CA LEU A 229 -30.75 -0.04 12.02
C LEU A 229 -29.48 0.49 12.66
N ALA A 230 -28.73 1.33 11.94
CA ALA A 230 -27.50 1.95 12.40
C ALA A 230 -27.31 3.28 11.67
N ASP A 231 -26.48 4.16 12.25
CA ASP A 231 -26.04 5.39 11.60
C ASP A 231 -24.50 5.43 11.60
N ALA A 232 -23.93 6.08 10.59
CA ALA A 232 -22.48 6.25 10.51
C ALA A 232 -22.01 7.40 11.41
N PRO A 233 -20.77 7.33 11.94
CA PRO A 233 -20.14 8.50 12.53
C PRO A 233 -20.17 9.68 11.53
N ARG A 234 -20.89 10.75 11.86
CA ARG A 234 -21.09 11.88 10.94
C ARG A 234 -19.88 12.82 10.83
N GLY A 235 -18.97 12.80 11.81
CA GLY A 235 -17.81 13.67 11.85
C GLY A 235 -16.91 13.43 10.62
N GLY A 236 -16.74 14.46 9.78
CA GLY A 236 -15.84 14.42 8.62
C GLY A 236 -16.33 13.61 7.42
N LEU A 237 -17.33 12.73 7.55
CA LEU A 237 -17.76 11.81 6.49
C LEU A 237 -18.22 12.53 5.21
N GLU A 238 -19.08 13.55 5.34
CA GLU A 238 -19.58 14.30 4.19
C GLU A 238 -18.50 15.13 3.51
N ALA A 239 -17.57 15.68 4.30
CA ALA A 239 -16.43 16.41 3.77
C ALA A 239 -15.45 15.48 3.03
N ALA A 240 -15.21 14.28 3.55
CA ALA A 240 -14.40 13.26 2.89
C ALA A 240 -15.03 12.83 1.55
N ARG A 241 -16.34 12.57 1.55
CA ARG A 241 -17.10 12.22 0.34
C ARG A 241 -17.06 13.34 -0.70
N THR A 242 -17.22 14.59 -0.27
CA THR A 242 -17.14 15.77 -1.14
C THR A 242 -15.76 15.88 -1.78
N ARG A 243 -14.68 15.73 -1.00
CA ARG A 243 -13.32 15.75 -1.54
C ARG A 243 -13.07 14.64 -2.57
N LEU A 244 -13.55 13.42 -2.33
CA LEU A 244 -13.44 12.35 -3.33
C LEU A 244 -14.22 12.66 -4.62
N LEU A 245 -15.40 13.29 -4.52
CA LEU A 245 -16.13 13.77 -5.69
C LEU A 245 -15.38 14.88 -6.42
N ASP A 246 -14.75 15.81 -5.70
CA ASP A 246 -13.96 16.87 -6.30
C ASP A 246 -12.73 16.32 -7.03
N THR A 247 -12.02 15.34 -6.44
CA THR A 247 -10.94 14.60 -7.11
C THR A 247 -11.43 13.88 -8.37
N ARG A 248 -12.59 13.23 -8.30
CA ARG A 248 -13.20 12.56 -9.45
C ARG A 248 -13.59 13.55 -10.56
N ASP A 249 -14.13 14.70 -10.19
CA ASP A 249 -14.51 15.73 -11.16
C ASP A 249 -13.28 16.31 -11.86
N ALA A 250 -12.23 16.61 -11.11
CA ALA A 250 -10.95 17.04 -11.67
C ALA A 250 -10.38 15.98 -12.62
N LEU A 251 -10.37 14.71 -12.23
CA LEU A 251 -9.95 13.59 -13.09
C LEU A 251 -10.75 13.52 -14.41
N HIS A 252 -12.07 13.67 -14.35
CA HIS A 252 -12.93 13.69 -15.54
C HIS A 252 -12.67 14.88 -16.47
N LEU A 253 -12.40 16.07 -15.90
CA LEU A 253 -12.10 17.28 -16.67
C LEU A 253 -10.72 17.17 -17.32
N THR A 254 -9.71 16.75 -16.57
CA THR A 254 -8.32 16.57 -17.05
C THR A 254 -8.22 15.51 -18.14
N THR A 255 -8.89 14.37 -17.99
CA THR A 255 -8.80 13.26 -18.95
C THR A 255 -9.81 13.37 -20.10
N GLY A 256 -10.89 14.13 -19.90
CA GLY A 256 -12.04 14.15 -20.80
C GLY A 256 -12.83 12.85 -20.85
N ARG A 257 -12.60 11.90 -19.91
CA ARG A 257 -13.17 10.55 -19.88
C ARG A 257 -13.93 10.28 -18.59
N ALA A 258 -14.88 9.34 -18.64
CA ALA A 258 -15.59 8.82 -17.48
C ALA A 258 -14.75 7.74 -16.77
N THR A 259 -13.60 8.13 -16.21
CA THR A 259 -12.69 7.22 -15.48
C THR A 259 -12.73 7.49 -13.99
N ASP A 260 -12.84 6.42 -13.20
CA ASP A 260 -12.81 6.48 -11.74
C ASP A 260 -11.42 6.14 -11.17
N ARG A 261 -10.49 5.65 -12.02
CA ARG A 261 -9.12 5.31 -11.62
C ARG A 261 -8.16 6.48 -11.78
N LEU A 262 -7.54 6.88 -10.68
CA LEU A 262 -6.55 7.94 -10.61
C LEU A 262 -5.14 7.36 -10.84
N SER A 263 -4.69 7.28 -12.09
CA SER A 263 -3.37 6.71 -12.42
C SER A 263 -2.23 7.68 -12.12
N LEU A 264 -1.01 7.14 -11.98
CA LEU A 264 0.19 7.92 -11.67
C LEU A 264 0.45 9.06 -12.68
N GLN A 265 0.00 8.89 -13.93
CA GLN A 265 0.20 9.88 -14.99
C GLN A 265 -0.68 11.10 -14.85
N GLU A 266 -1.83 10.97 -14.18
CA GLU A 266 -2.79 12.07 -14.01
C GLU A 266 -2.62 12.81 -12.67
N HIS A 267 -1.86 12.26 -11.70
CA HIS A 267 -1.72 12.90 -10.39
C HIS A 267 -1.28 14.37 -10.45
N PRO A 268 -0.25 14.76 -11.23
CA PRO A 268 0.18 16.15 -11.27
C PRO A 268 -0.91 17.10 -11.81
N GLN A 269 -1.59 16.70 -12.89
CA GLN A 269 -2.60 17.54 -13.55
C GLN A 269 -3.89 17.63 -12.73
N VAL A 270 -4.28 16.55 -12.05
CA VAL A 270 -5.42 16.57 -11.12
C VAL A 270 -5.10 17.41 -9.88
N ALA A 271 -3.87 17.34 -9.35
CA ALA A 271 -3.44 18.18 -8.23
C ALA A 271 -3.48 19.66 -8.60
N GLU A 272 -2.98 20.01 -9.80
CA GLU A 272 -3.03 21.37 -10.34
C GLU A 272 -4.48 21.87 -10.50
N ALA A 273 -5.37 21.04 -11.07
CA ALA A 273 -6.78 21.37 -11.24
C ALA A 273 -7.52 21.61 -9.91
N LEU A 274 -7.08 20.98 -8.82
CA LEU A 274 -7.60 21.18 -7.47
C LEU A 274 -6.87 22.29 -6.68
N GLY A 275 -5.89 22.96 -7.28
CA GLY A 275 -5.09 23.99 -6.60
C GLY A 275 -4.21 23.44 -5.48
N MET A 276 -3.80 22.18 -5.57
CA MET A 276 -2.94 21.52 -4.59
C MET A 276 -1.45 21.73 -4.93
N LEU A 277 -0.59 21.65 -3.92
CA LEU A 277 0.84 21.91 -4.09
C LEU A 277 1.51 20.95 -5.07
N ASP A 278 1.20 19.65 -4.96
CA ASP A 278 1.77 18.58 -5.77
C ASP A 278 0.91 17.30 -5.71
N ALA A 279 1.34 16.28 -6.45
CA ALA A 279 0.72 14.96 -6.48
C ALA A 279 0.69 14.25 -5.11
N ASP A 280 1.68 14.50 -4.23
CA ASP A 280 1.70 13.85 -2.91
C ASP A 280 0.68 14.48 -1.97
N ALA A 281 0.47 15.80 -2.06
CA ALA A 281 -0.60 16.50 -1.37
C ALA A 281 -1.98 15.96 -1.82
N LEU A 282 -2.18 15.75 -3.13
CA LEU A 282 -3.39 15.15 -3.69
C LEU A 282 -3.65 13.75 -3.13
N LEU A 283 -2.67 12.85 -3.22
CA LEU A 283 -2.81 11.49 -2.73
C LEU A 283 -3.04 11.47 -1.23
N ARG A 284 -2.32 12.28 -0.44
CA ARG A 284 -2.52 12.38 1.00
C ARG A 284 -3.96 12.79 1.34
N GLN A 285 -4.51 13.84 0.73
CA GLN A 285 -5.90 14.27 0.98
C GLN A 285 -6.92 13.19 0.58
N THR A 286 -6.64 12.50 -0.53
CA THR A 286 -7.46 11.41 -1.05
C THR A 286 -7.47 10.23 -0.06
N TYR A 287 -6.30 9.84 0.46
CA TYR A 287 -6.16 8.80 1.47
C TYR A 287 -6.80 9.16 2.81
N GLU A 288 -6.66 10.40 3.28
CA GLU A 288 -7.31 10.89 4.49
C GLU A 288 -8.85 10.82 4.38
N SER A 289 -9.38 11.13 3.19
CA SER A 289 -10.82 11.04 2.90
C SER A 289 -11.29 9.58 2.88
N ALA A 290 -10.54 8.71 2.20
CA ALA A 290 -10.83 7.28 2.18
C ALA A 290 -10.76 6.63 3.56
N ARG A 291 -9.75 6.96 4.36
CA ARG A 291 -9.61 6.48 5.75
C ARG A 291 -10.83 6.84 6.60
N THR A 292 -11.33 8.07 6.44
CA THR A 292 -12.54 8.55 7.15
C THR A 292 -13.76 7.69 6.77
N ILE A 293 -13.93 7.39 5.49
CA ILE A 293 -15.04 6.57 4.99
C ILE A 293 -14.88 5.11 5.43
N SER A 294 -13.68 4.53 5.32
CA SER A 294 -13.38 3.15 5.75
C SER A 294 -13.64 2.97 7.24
N TYR A 295 -13.15 3.88 8.09
CA TYR A 295 -13.41 3.82 9.53
C TYR A 295 -14.90 3.93 9.85
N ALA A 296 -15.62 4.85 9.19
CA ALA A 296 -17.06 4.97 9.36
C ALA A 296 -17.79 3.68 8.93
N ALA A 297 -17.39 3.06 7.83
CA ALA A 297 -17.92 1.79 7.36
C ALA A 297 -17.70 0.67 8.38
N ASP A 298 -16.48 0.52 8.92
CA ASP A 298 -16.15 -0.53 9.88
C ASP A 298 -16.93 -0.37 11.20
N VAL A 299 -17.10 0.86 11.69
CA VAL A 299 -17.94 1.16 12.86
C VAL A 299 -19.41 0.82 12.57
N THR A 300 -19.94 1.26 11.42
CA THR A 300 -21.35 1.04 11.06
C THR A 300 -21.67 -0.44 10.85
N TRP A 301 -20.81 -1.20 10.18
CA TRP A 301 -21.06 -2.63 9.95
C TRP A 301 -20.95 -3.46 11.25
N ARG A 302 -20.10 -3.04 12.20
CA ARG A 302 -20.12 -3.60 13.57
C ARG A 302 -21.45 -3.32 14.27
N GLU A 303 -21.95 -2.08 14.21
CA GLU A 303 -23.26 -1.71 14.76
C GLU A 303 -24.38 -2.55 14.16
N VAL A 304 -24.43 -2.66 12.83
CA VAL A 304 -25.42 -3.47 12.11
C VAL A 304 -25.39 -4.91 12.60
N ARG A 305 -24.22 -5.55 12.66
CA ARG A 305 -24.08 -6.93 13.17
C ARG A 305 -24.58 -7.05 14.60
N ARG A 306 -24.28 -6.09 15.47
CA ARG A 306 -24.74 -6.07 16.86
C ARG A 306 -26.27 -5.99 16.95
N VAL A 307 -26.89 -5.06 16.21
CA VAL A 307 -28.35 -4.88 16.19
C VAL A 307 -29.06 -6.11 15.63
N LEU A 308 -28.52 -6.72 14.56
CA LEU A 308 -29.09 -7.94 13.98
C LEU A 308 -28.98 -9.14 14.93
N ARG A 309 -27.84 -9.30 15.61
CA ARG A 309 -27.65 -10.35 16.63
C ARG A 309 -28.61 -10.17 17.81
N ALA A 310 -28.84 -8.94 18.26
CA ALA A 310 -29.81 -8.66 19.33
C ALA A 310 -31.25 -9.03 18.94
N ARG A 311 -31.60 -8.92 17.65
CA ARG A 311 -32.93 -9.28 17.11
C ARG A 311 -33.11 -10.78 16.88
N SER A 312 -32.04 -11.53 16.61
CA SER A 312 -32.11 -12.98 16.34
C SER A 312 -32.33 -13.84 17.58
N VAL A 313 -32.07 -13.31 18.79
CA VAL A 313 -32.31 -14.02 20.05
C VAL A 313 -33.82 -14.08 20.33
N LYS A 314 -34.43 -15.27 20.20
CA LYS A 314 -35.87 -15.48 20.40
C LYS A 314 -36.32 -15.11 21.83
N PRO A 315 -37.47 -14.41 22.00
CA PRO A 315 -38.02 -14.06 23.32
C PRO A 315 -38.34 -15.28 24.22
N VAL A 316 -38.63 -16.43 23.62
CA VAL A 316 -39.08 -17.64 24.34
C VAL A 316 -37.99 -18.23 25.24
N LEU A 317 -36.71 -18.10 24.88
CA LEU A 317 -35.58 -18.53 25.72
C LEU A 317 -35.31 -17.58 26.90
N ARG A 318 -35.88 -16.38 26.89
CA ARG A 318 -35.71 -15.36 27.94
C ARG A 318 -36.61 -15.60 29.16
N GLY A 319 -37.72 -16.35 29.00
CA GLY A 319 -38.72 -16.57 30.05
C GLY A 319 -38.68 -17.94 30.74
N LEU A 320 -37.85 -18.89 30.28
CA LEU A 320 -37.85 -20.29 30.73
C LEU A 320 -36.69 -20.68 31.64
N LEU A 321 -35.74 -19.77 31.91
CA LEU A 321 -34.61 -19.98 32.82
C LEU A 321 -34.80 -19.11 34.08
N PRO A 322 -35.30 -19.66 35.20
CA PRO A 322 -35.37 -18.92 36.45
C PRO A 322 -33.95 -18.75 37.00
N GLY A 323 -33.52 -17.50 37.20
CA GLY A 323 -32.28 -17.17 37.93
C GLY A 323 -31.15 -16.53 37.15
N ARG A 324 -31.31 -16.25 35.83
CA ARG A 324 -30.41 -15.34 35.12
C ARG A 324 -31.09 -13.99 34.97
N ASP A 325 -30.50 -12.95 35.55
CA ASP A 325 -30.83 -11.54 35.31
C ASP A 325 -30.73 -11.24 33.80
N ALA A 326 -31.79 -11.55 33.06
CA ALA A 326 -31.88 -11.38 31.62
C ALA A 326 -32.13 -9.90 31.31
N GLY A 327 -31.10 -9.06 31.45
CA GLY A 327 -31.23 -7.63 31.11
C GLY A 327 -30.03 -6.73 31.39
N LYS A 328 -29.02 -7.16 32.15
CA LYS A 328 -27.76 -6.40 32.25
C LYS A 328 -26.74 -7.07 31.36
N ALA A 329 -26.34 -6.41 30.28
CA ALA A 329 -25.14 -6.77 29.56
C ALA A 329 -23.99 -6.91 30.57
N GLU A 330 -23.41 -8.10 30.64
CA GLU A 330 -22.38 -8.46 31.61
C GLU A 330 -21.15 -7.61 31.31
N ARG A 331 -20.70 -6.84 32.31
CA ARG A 331 -19.53 -5.96 32.18
C ARG A 331 -18.33 -6.70 32.74
N THR A 332 -17.41 -7.08 31.86
CA THR A 332 -16.17 -7.73 32.25
C THR A 332 -15.11 -6.66 32.48
N PRO A 333 -14.50 -6.53 33.68
CA PRO A 333 -13.39 -5.61 33.87
C PRO A 333 -12.21 -5.98 32.97
N LEU A 334 -11.67 -5.01 32.22
CA LEU A 334 -10.48 -5.20 31.38
C LEU A 334 -9.25 -4.55 32.02
N ALA A 335 -9.41 -3.33 32.53
CA ALA A 335 -8.38 -2.58 33.23
C ALA A 335 -9.01 -1.56 34.18
N GLU A 336 -8.21 -0.84 34.97
CA GLU A 336 -8.75 0.22 35.82
C GLU A 336 -9.44 1.31 34.98
N GLY A 337 -10.75 1.49 35.22
CA GLY A 337 -11.55 2.44 34.46
C GLY A 337 -12.02 1.95 33.09
N VAL A 338 -11.78 0.69 32.72
CA VAL A 338 -12.12 0.11 31.41
C VAL A 338 -12.84 -1.23 31.59
N VAL A 339 -13.96 -1.41 30.90
CA VAL A 339 -14.75 -2.65 30.92
C VAL A 339 -15.11 -3.07 29.51
N GLU A 340 -15.26 -4.38 29.28
CA GLU A 340 -15.89 -4.90 28.08
C GLU A 340 -17.41 -4.80 28.23
N LEU A 341 -18.09 -4.34 27.19
CA LEU A 341 -19.54 -4.29 27.09
C LEU A 341 -19.95 -4.59 25.66
N ASP A 342 -20.75 -5.65 25.48
CA ASP A 342 -21.28 -6.08 24.17
C ASP A 342 -20.18 -6.29 23.09
N GLY A 343 -19.01 -6.79 23.51
CA GLY A 343 -17.86 -7.05 22.64
C GLY A 343 -17.07 -5.80 22.25
N GLU A 344 -17.22 -4.69 22.99
CA GLU A 344 -16.40 -3.49 22.83
C GLU A 344 -15.77 -3.08 24.17
N ALA A 345 -14.56 -2.53 24.13
CA ALA A 345 -13.98 -1.86 25.29
C ALA A 345 -14.64 -0.49 25.48
N VAL A 346 -15.13 -0.23 26.69
CA VAL A 346 -15.80 1.02 27.07
C VAL A 346 -15.22 1.58 28.37
N LEU A 347 -15.25 2.90 28.52
CA LEU A 347 -14.91 3.53 29.79
C LEU A 347 -15.96 3.18 30.85
N ALA A 348 -15.48 2.75 32.03
CA ALA A 348 -16.32 2.52 33.18
C ALA A 348 -17.08 3.81 33.57
N ARG A 349 -18.26 3.67 34.19
CA ARG A 349 -19.08 4.82 34.63
C ARG A 349 -18.34 5.75 35.61
N THR A 350 -17.43 5.19 36.40
CA THR A 350 -16.61 5.91 37.38
C THR A 350 -15.34 6.50 36.76
N ALA A 351 -15.00 6.15 35.52
CA ALA A 351 -13.81 6.66 34.85
C ALA A 351 -13.94 8.17 34.58
N ARG A 352 -12.83 8.89 34.80
CA ARG A 352 -12.71 10.36 34.70
C ARG A 352 -11.47 10.70 33.86
N PRO A 353 -11.52 10.60 32.53
CA PRO A 353 -10.37 10.89 31.66
C PRO A 353 -9.80 12.29 31.86
N GLU A 354 -10.63 13.27 32.25
CA GLU A 354 -10.23 14.63 32.60
C GLU A 354 -9.33 14.75 33.86
N ARG A 355 -9.28 13.68 34.68
CA ARG A 355 -8.41 13.58 35.87
C ARG A 355 -7.30 12.55 35.71
N ASP A 356 -7.40 11.69 34.71
CA ASP A 356 -6.46 10.61 34.41
C ASP A 356 -6.09 10.65 32.91
N PRO A 357 -5.04 11.40 32.54
CA PRO A 357 -4.61 11.51 31.15
C PRO A 357 -4.03 10.20 30.59
N VAL A 358 -3.71 9.21 31.43
CA VAL A 358 -3.17 7.89 31.02
C VAL A 358 -4.29 6.96 30.55
N LEU A 359 -5.53 7.19 30.99
CA LEU A 359 -6.69 6.36 30.69
C LEU A 359 -6.91 6.08 29.20
N VAL A 360 -6.51 6.99 28.30
CA VAL A 360 -6.62 6.77 26.85
C VAL A 360 -5.72 5.62 26.37
N LEU A 361 -4.46 5.58 26.83
CA LEU A 361 -3.52 4.51 26.50
C LEU A 361 -3.91 3.21 27.20
N ARG A 362 -4.33 3.29 28.46
CA ARG A 362 -4.84 2.13 29.22
C ARG A 362 -6.06 1.49 28.54
N ALA A 363 -7.01 2.30 28.08
CA ALA A 363 -8.18 1.81 27.35
C ALA A 363 -7.80 1.18 26.00
N ALA A 364 -6.84 1.77 25.29
CA ALA A 364 -6.35 1.25 24.02
C ALA A 364 -5.62 -0.09 24.20
N ALA A 365 -4.68 -0.17 25.15
CA ALA A 365 -3.96 -1.38 25.48
C ALA A 365 -4.89 -2.51 25.92
N ALA A 366 -5.83 -2.22 26.84
CA ALA A 366 -6.82 -3.17 27.32
C ALA A 366 -7.73 -3.69 26.19
N ALA A 367 -8.16 -2.81 25.27
CA ALA A 367 -8.95 -3.19 24.10
C ALA A 367 -8.16 -4.12 23.17
N ALA A 368 -6.91 -3.77 22.86
CA ALA A 368 -6.06 -4.54 21.97
C ALA A 368 -5.71 -5.91 22.56
N GLN A 369 -5.36 -5.98 23.85
CA GLN A 369 -5.09 -7.26 24.54
C GLN A 369 -6.31 -8.18 24.59
N ALA A 370 -7.50 -7.62 24.80
CA ALA A 370 -8.74 -8.40 24.80
C ALA A 370 -9.24 -8.75 23.40
N GLY A 371 -8.61 -8.23 22.34
CA GLY A 371 -9.01 -8.47 20.95
C GLY A 371 -10.38 -7.87 20.60
N VAL A 372 -10.79 -6.81 21.30
CA VAL A 372 -12.08 -6.13 21.10
C VAL A 372 -11.88 -4.69 20.63
N PRO A 373 -12.76 -4.16 19.77
CA PRO A 373 -12.67 -2.76 19.36
C PRO A 373 -12.94 -1.81 20.52
N LEU A 374 -12.32 -0.63 20.49
CA LEU A 374 -12.59 0.44 21.43
C LEU A 374 -13.82 1.24 20.97
N ALA A 375 -14.79 1.44 21.87
CA ALA A 375 -16.06 2.05 21.51
C ALA A 375 -15.92 3.54 21.20
N THR A 376 -16.54 4.00 20.10
CA THR A 376 -16.40 5.39 19.59
C THR A 376 -16.72 6.46 20.63
N HIS A 377 -17.76 6.27 21.44
CA HIS A 377 -18.13 7.21 22.50
C HIS A 377 -17.06 7.32 23.61
N SER A 378 -16.34 6.23 23.88
CA SER A 378 -15.26 6.19 24.87
C SER A 378 -14.03 6.94 24.35
N ILE A 379 -13.71 6.76 23.06
CA ILE A 379 -12.62 7.47 22.38
C ILE A 379 -12.88 8.96 22.36
N ARG A 380 -14.10 9.40 21.99
CA ARG A 380 -14.48 10.82 21.97
C ARG A 380 -14.34 11.48 23.34
N ARG A 381 -14.78 10.81 24.41
CA ARG A 381 -14.59 11.31 25.78
C ARG A 381 -13.11 11.44 26.14
N CYS A 382 -12.27 10.49 25.73
CA CYS A 382 -10.82 10.59 25.90
C CYS A 382 -10.22 11.73 25.06
N ALA A 383 -10.68 11.92 23.83
CA ALA A 383 -10.26 13.00 22.93
C ALA A 383 -10.59 14.38 23.50
N GLU A 384 -11.80 14.59 24.02
CA GLU A 384 -12.19 15.84 24.68
C GLU A 384 -11.33 16.12 25.92
N ALA A 385 -11.12 15.10 26.75
CA ALA A 385 -10.27 15.22 27.94
C ALA A 385 -8.81 15.54 27.59
N ALA A 386 -8.22 14.82 26.63
CA ALA A 386 -6.84 15.02 26.20
C ALA A 386 -6.59 16.41 25.59
N ALA A 387 -7.63 17.06 25.02
CA ALA A 387 -7.53 18.43 24.52
C ALA A 387 -7.38 19.47 25.64
N THR A 388 -7.95 19.21 26.82
CA THR A 388 -7.89 20.13 27.98
C THR A 388 -6.76 19.79 28.94
N ARG A 389 -6.38 18.51 29.02
CA ARG A 389 -5.34 18.00 29.91
C ARG A 389 -4.47 16.99 29.17
N PRO A 390 -3.43 17.45 28.44
CA PRO A 390 -2.51 16.55 27.74
C PRO A 390 -1.69 15.71 28.73
N LEU A 391 -1.09 14.63 28.22
CA LEU A 391 -0.13 13.84 29.00
C LEU A 391 1.05 14.72 29.45
N PRO A 392 1.52 14.57 30.71
CA PRO A 392 2.76 15.19 31.17
C PRO A 392 3.95 14.81 30.28
N VAL A 393 4.95 15.71 30.19
CA VAL A 393 6.23 15.44 29.52
C VAL A 393 7.36 15.62 30.55
N PRO A 394 8.20 14.60 30.79
CA PRO A 394 8.14 13.25 30.22
C PRO A 394 6.88 12.48 30.66
N TRP A 395 6.48 11.50 29.85
CA TRP A 395 5.33 10.65 30.14
C TRP A 395 5.54 9.87 31.44
N PRO A 396 4.48 9.67 32.25
CA PRO A 396 4.51 8.73 33.36
C PRO A 396 4.89 7.32 32.88
N ALA A 397 5.53 6.53 33.75
CA ALA A 397 5.94 5.15 33.43
C ALA A 397 4.76 4.29 32.94
N GLU A 398 3.61 4.42 33.60
CA GLU A 398 2.37 3.73 33.21
C GLU A 398 1.97 4.06 31.77
N ALA A 399 2.00 5.34 31.34
CA ALA A 399 1.64 5.71 29.97
C ALA A 399 2.57 5.06 28.94
N ARG A 400 3.88 5.01 29.23
CA ARG A 400 4.84 4.33 28.37
C ARG A 400 4.59 2.82 28.32
N GLU A 401 4.30 2.19 29.46
CA GLU A 401 3.99 0.76 29.56
C GLU A 401 2.71 0.41 28.80
N GLU A 402 1.66 1.23 28.89
CA GLU A 402 0.42 1.03 28.12
C GLU A 402 0.63 1.20 26.61
N LEU A 403 1.48 2.14 26.18
CA LEU A 403 1.87 2.25 24.76
C LEU A 403 2.60 0.98 24.30
N VAL A 404 3.57 0.48 25.07
CA VAL A 404 4.31 -0.74 24.75
C VAL A 404 3.36 -1.95 24.72
N THR A 405 2.44 -2.05 25.67
CA THR A 405 1.40 -3.08 25.68
C THR A 405 0.52 -3.03 24.45
N LEU A 406 0.08 -1.82 24.05
CA LEU A 406 -0.70 -1.62 22.83
C LEU A 406 0.07 -2.09 21.60
N LEU A 407 1.34 -1.71 21.43
CA LEU A 407 2.18 -2.14 20.31
C LEU A 407 2.45 -3.66 20.34
N GLY A 408 2.56 -4.24 21.54
CA GLY A 408 2.78 -5.67 21.75
C GLY A 408 1.56 -6.57 21.47
N ALA A 409 0.37 -6.00 21.29
CA ALA A 409 -0.87 -6.76 21.07
C ALA A 409 -1.01 -7.37 19.66
N GLY A 410 -0.04 -7.15 18.77
CA GLY A 410 -0.03 -7.73 17.43
C GLY A 410 -1.16 -7.19 16.56
N THR A 411 -1.83 -8.05 15.80
CA THR A 411 -2.82 -7.60 14.79
C THR A 411 -4.01 -6.84 15.39
N TYR A 412 -4.30 -7.00 16.69
CA TYR A 412 -5.33 -6.24 17.39
C TYR A 412 -4.95 -4.78 17.67
N THR A 413 -3.68 -4.41 17.58
CA THR A 413 -3.19 -3.02 17.68
C THR A 413 -3.81 -2.15 16.59
N VAL A 414 -3.90 -2.67 15.37
CA VAL A 414 -4.37 -1.98 14.17
C VAL A 414 -5.73 -1.28 14.35
N PRO A 415 -6.84 -2.00 14.63
CA PRO A 415 -8.16 -1.38 14.68
C PRO A 415 -8.28 -0.40 15.86
N VAL A 416 -7.54 -0.63 16.95
CA VAL A 416 -7.51 0.30 18.09
C VAL A 416 -6.76 1.58 17.72
N TRP A 417 -5.60 1.46 17.08
CA TRP A 417 -4.81 2.61 16.62
C TRP A 417 -5.58 3.46 15.62
N GLU A 418 -6.24 2.83 14.65
CA GLU A 418 -7.10 3.52 13.69
C GLU A 418 -8.26 4.25 14.35
N ALA A 419 -8.84 3.68 15.41
CA ALA A 419 -9.91 4.32 16.15
C ALA A 419 -9.43 5.55 16.95
N LEU A 420 -8.21 5.50 17.52
CA LEU A 420 -7.57 6.67 18.13
C LEU A 420 -7.23 7.74 17.09
N GLU A 421 -6.73 7.33 15.93
CA GLU A 421 -6.37 8.22 14.82
C GLU A 421 -7.59 8.95 14.25
N ALA A 422 -8.73 8.26 14.12
CA ALA A 422 -9.96 8.85 13.61
C ALA A 422 -10.46 10.05 14.46
N GLU A 423 -10.12 10.06 15.76
CA GLU A 423 -10.41 11.16 16.69
C GLU A 423 -9.17 12.04 16.95
N GLY A 424 -8.11 11.90 16.14
CA GLY A 424 -6.89 12.71 16.19
C GLY A 424 -6.09 12.57 17.48
N LEU A 425 -6.22 11.47 18.21
CA LEU A 425 -5.50 11.23 19.46
C LEU A 425 -4.03 10.89 19.21
N ILE A 426 -3.71 10.14 18.16
CA ILE A 426 -2.34 9.74 17.86
C ILE A 426 -1.45 10.94 17.59
N THR A 427 -1.82 11.84 16.67
CA THR A 427 -1.07 13.08 16.40
C THR A 427 -0.90 13.95 17.66
N ARG A 428 -1.86 13.93 18.59
CA ARG A 428 -1.73 14.67 19.86
C ARG A 428 -0.74 14.01 20.82
N LEU A 429 -0.69 12.69 20.85
CA LEU A 429 0.27 11.92 21.65
C LEU A 429 1.69 12.00 21.05
N LEU A 430 1.79 11.92 19.72
CA LEU A 430 3.02 11.88 18.94
C LEU A 430 2.95 12.96 17.84
N PRO A 431 3.36 14.21 18.11
CA PRO A 431 3.23 15.33 17.16
C PRO A 431 3.87 15.10 15.79
N ASP A 432 5.05 14.46 15.75
CA ASP A 432 5.76 14.16 14.50
C ASP A 432 5.02 13.16 13.59
N TRP A 433 4.02 12.45 14.12
CA TRP A 433 3.15 11.56 13.36
C TRP A 433 2.43 12.27 12.21
N GLU A 434 2.12 13.56 12.38
CA GLU A 434 1.46 14.38 11.35
C GLU A 434 2.22 14.41 10.00
N ARG A 435 3.53 14.18 10.03
CA ARG A 435 4.37 14.18 8.83
C ARG A 435 4.35 12.86 8.07
N VAL A 436 4.03 11.76 8.74
CA VAL A 436 3.93 10.42 8.14
C VAL A 436 2.48 9.96 7.93
N ARG A 437 1.53 10.60 8.59
CA ARG A 437 0.08 10.37 8.47
C ARG A 437 -0.37 10.42 7.01
N CYS A 438 -0.97 9.32 6.54
CA CYS A 438 -1.44 9.13 5.17
C CYS A 438 -0.40 9.51 4.09
N ARG A 439 0.90 9.41 4.40
CA ARG A 439 1.96 9.76 3.45
C ARG A 439 2.12 8.64 2.41
N PRO A 440 1.98 8.94 1.10
CA PRO A 440 2.16 7.95 0.05
C PRO A 440 3.60 7.43 -0.03
N GLN A 441 3.75 6.15 -0.39
CA GLN A 441 5.06 5.54 -0.69
C GLN A 441 5.12 5.17 -2.17
N ARG A 442 5.92 5.88 -2.96
CA ARG A 442 5.97 5.70 -4.44
C ARG A 442 6.68 4.43 -4.90
N ASN A 443 7.25 3.64 -4.00
CA ASN A 443 7.90 2.38 -4.37
C ASN A 443 6.85 1.25 -4.40
N PRO A 444 6.69 0.53 -5.52
CA PRO A 444 5.67 -0.53 -5.68
C PRO A 444 5.80 -1.70 -4.70
N VAL A 445 6.95 -1.82 -3.99
CA VAL A 445 7.15 -2.85 -2.98
C VAL A 445 6.40 -2.53 -1.67
N HIS A 446 6.08 -1.26 -1.41
CA HIS A 446 5.35 -0.88 -0.20
C HIS A 446 3.85 -1.06 -0.40
N THR A 447 3.26 -1.90 0.46
CA THR A 447 1.81 -2.15 0.47
C THR A 447 1.04 -1.00 1.16
N TRP A 448 1.68 -0.26 2.05
CA TRP A 448 1.02 0.65 2.99
C TRP A 448 1.53 2.08 2.87
N THR A 449 0.71 3.05 3.29
CA THR A 449 1.19 4.41 3.62
C THR A 449 2.22 4.36 4.74
N VAL A 450 3.07 5.38 4.88
CA VAL A 450 4.16 5.37 5.87
C VAL A 450 3.64 5.13 7.29
N ASP A 451 2.62 5.88 7.71
CA ASP A 451 2.00 5.71 9.03
C ASP A 451 1.48 4.29 9.29
N ARG A 452 0.80 3.68 8.30
CA ARG A 452 0.32 2.30 8.44
C ARG A 452 1.48 1.30 8.46
N HIS A 453 2.50 1.51 7.63
CA HIS A 453 3.73 0.71 7.62
C HIS A 453 4.39 0.67 9.00
N LEU A 454 4.51 1.81 9.69
CA LEU A 454 5.06 1.86 11.06
C LEU A 454 4.30 0.96 12.05
N ILE A 455 2.96 0.91 11.94
CA ILE A 455 2.13 0.04 12.78
C ILE A 455 2.28 -1.43 12.39
N GLU A 456 2.29 -1.74 11.10
CA GLU A 456 2.53 -3.10 10.61
C GLU A 456 3.92 -3.62 11.02
N THR A 457 4.95 -2.78 10.99
CA THR A 457 6.28 -3.11 11.49
C THR A 457 6.26 -3.39 13.00
N ALA A 458 5.52 -2.60 13.79
CA ALA A 458 5.32 -2.90 15.21
C ALA A 458 4.56 -4.22 15.45
N VAL A 459 3.56 -4.53 14.62
CA VAL A 459 2.83 -5.81 14.65
C VAL A 459 3.76 -6.98 14.35
N ARG A 460 4.65 -6.86 13.34
CA ARG A 460 5.65 -7.89 13.05
C ARG A 460 6.68 -8.02 14.18
N ALA A 461 7.12 -6.89 14.73
CA ALA A 461 8.06 -6.85 15.84
C ALA A 461 7.48 -7.48 17.12
N SER A 462 6.16 -7.40 17.36
CA SER A 462 5.53 -8.02 18.54
C SER A 462 5.72 -9.54 18.59
N ALA A 463 5.72 -10.20 17.43
CA ALA A 463 6.01 -11.63 17.32
C ALA A 463 7.47 -11.99 17.66
N LEU A 464 8.38 -11.02 17.58
CA LEU A 464 9.83 -11.18 17.81
C LEU A 464 10.26 -10.81 19.24
N THR A 465 9.34 -10.35 20.09
CA THR A 465 9.62 -9.88 21.46
C THR A 465 10.34 -10.91 22.35
N ARG A 466 10.16 -12.21 22.07
CA ARG A 466 10.83 -13.30 22.80
C ARG A 466 12.27 -13.57 22.35
N ARG A 467 12.71 -12.98 21.22
CA ARG A 467 14.07 -13.11 20.68
C ARG A 467 15.01 -11.99 21.13
N VAL A 468 14.51 -11.04 21.92
CA VAL A 468 15.28 -9.84 22.31
C VAL A 468 15.24 -9.59 23.81
N HIS A 469 16.32 -9.02 24.36
CA HIS A 469 16.41 -8.71 25.79
C HIS A 469 15.60 -7.47 26.21
N ARG A 470 15.24 -6.58 25.27
CA ARG A 470 14.49 -5.33 25.49
C ARG A 470 13.34 -5.17 24.49
N PRO A 471 12.24 -5.94 24.65
CA PRO A 471 11.10 -5.90 23.73
C PRO A 471 10.42 -4.54 23.67
N ASP A 472 10.47 -3.75 24.75
CA ASP A 472 9.97 -2.38 24.81
C ASP A 472 10.72 -1.45 23.83
N LEU A 473 12.06 -1.55 23.77
CA LEU A 473 12.86 -0.75 22.84
C LEU A 473 12.64 -1.19 21.39
N LEU A 474 12.50 -2.50 21.14
CA LEU A 474 12.17 -3.03 19.80
C LEU A 474 10.84 -2.48 19.29
N LEU A 475 9.78 -2.54 20.10
CA LEU A 475 8.44 -2.08 19.69
C LEU A 475 8.40 -0.58 19.43
N VAL A 476 9.06 0.23 20.28
CA VAL A 476 9.13 1.68 20.08
C VAL A 476 10.02 2.03 18.89
N ALA A 477 11.14 1.35 18.68
CA ALA A 477 11.97 1.55 17.49
C ALA A 477 11.22 1.14 16.21
N ALA A 478 10.43 0.06 16.23
CA ALA A 478 9.58 -0.37 15.12
C ALA A 478 8.54 0.71 14.74
N LEU A 479 7.90 1.33 15.73
CA LEU A 479 6.98 2.46 15.50
C LEU A 479 7.68 3.70 14.92
N LEU A 480 8.98 3.88 15.15
CA LEU A 480 9.71 5.11 14.83
C LEU A 480 10.72 4.98 13.68
N HIS A 481 11.03 3.77 13.20
CA HIS A 481 12.15 3.53 12.27
C HIS A 481 12.11 4.42 11.02
N ASP A 482 10.90 4.67 10.52
CA ASP A 482 10.65 5.45 9.30
C ASP A 482 10.03 6.83 9.55
N ILE A 483 10.01 7.30 10.81
CA ILE A 483 9.37 8.58 11.18
C ILE A 483 9.99 9.79 10.44
N GLY A 484 11.23 9.65 9.99
CA GLY A 484 11.95 10.67 9.23
C GLY A 484 11.50 10.85 7.77
N LYS A 485 10.72 9.93 7.18
CA LYS A 485 10.30 10.01 5.75
C LYS A 485 9.50 11.27 5.41
N GLY A 486 8.92 11.93 6.41
CA GLY A 486 8.20 13.20 6.30
C GLY A 486 9.07 14.46 6.26
N TRP A 487 10.40 14.31 6.34
CA TRP A 487 11.36 15.40 6.42
C TRP A 487 12.34 15.40 5.23
N PRO A 488 12.90 16.57 4.85
CA PRO A 488 13.89 16.64 3.79
C PRO A 488 15.21 15.98 4.19
N GLY A 489 15.90 15.39 3.22
CA GLY A 489 17.20 14.73 3.41
C GLY A 489 17.09 13.22 3.61
N ASP A 490 18.14 12.63 4.19
CA ASP A 490 18.15 11.21 4.56
C ASP A 490 17.19 10.98 5.74
N HIS A 491 16.14 10.21 5.49
CA HIS A 491 15.10 9.88 6.47
C HIS A 491 15.65 9.17 7.71
N SER A 492 16.75 8.42 7.59
CA SER A 492 17.37 7.77 8.75
C SER A 492 18.09 8.78 9.65
N VAL A 493 18.70 9.84 9.09
CA VAL A 493 19.31 10.94 9.89
C VAL A 493 18.22 11.74 10.60
N ALA A 494 17.20 12.15 9.85
CA ALA A 494 16.09 12.93 10.41
C ALA A 494 15.34 12.10 11.46
N GLY A 495 15.10 10.82 11.16
CA GLY A 495 14.48 9.85 12.05
C GLY A 495 15.22 9.68 13.37
N GLU A 496 16.56 9.62 13.36
CA GLU A 496 17.36 9.55 14.59
C GLU A 496 17.06 10.72 15.53
N THR A 497 17.04 11.95 15.00
CA THR A 497 16.79 13.17 15.78
C THR A 497 15.40 13.14 16.40
N ILE A 498 14.39 12.81 15.59
CA ILE A 498 13.00 12.72 16.05
C ILE A 498 12.85 11.60 17.08
N ALA A 499 13.48 10.45 16.86
CA ALA A 499 13.42 9.32 17.76
C ALA A 499 14.03 9.63 19.14
N ARG A 500 15.11 10.43 19.19
CA ARG A 500 15.67 10.92 20.47
C ARG A 500 14.64 11.76 21.23
N ASP A 501 14.02 12.71 20.57
CA ASP A 501 13.04 13.62 21.17
C ASP A 501 11.78 12.88 21.62
N VAL A 502 11.28 11.96 20.79
CA VAL A 502 10.12 11.14 21.10
C VAL A 502 10.43 10.18 22.25
N ALA A 503 11.56 9.45 22.24
CA ALA A 503 11.91 8.54 23.34
C ALA A 503 12.07 9.28 24.68
N ALA A 504 12.70 10.46 24.68
CA ALA A 504 12.79 11.31 25.87
C ALA A 504 11.40 11.78 26.35
N ARG A 505 10.52 12.17 25.41
CA ARG A 505 9.12 12.54 25.71
C ARG A 505 8.34 11.38 26.31
N LEU A 506 8.51 10.17 25.79
CA LEU A 506 7.91 8.93 26.32
C LEU A 506 8.49 8.53 27.69
N GLY A 507 9.50 9.24 28.19
CA GLY A 507 10.09 9.02 29.50
C GLY A 507 11.12 7.90 29.55
N PHE A 508 11.75 7.55 28.41
CA PHE A 508 12.93 6.68 28.41
C PHE A 508 14.15 7.42 28.97
N GLY A 509 15.03 6.68 29.64
CA GLY A 509 16.31 7.22 30.11
C GLY A 509 17.28 7.51 28.95
N ALA A 510 18.36 8.24 29.23
CA ALA A 510 19.33 8.65 28.21
C ALA A 510 19.99 7.46 27.47
N ARG A 511 20.25 6.34 28.16
CA ARG A 511 20.82 5.12 27.55
C ARG A 511 19.85 4.48 26.56
N ASP A 512 18.61 4.26 27.00
CA ASP A 512 17.55 3.67 26.16
C ASP A 512 17.21 4.57 24.97
N THR A 513 17.19 5.88 25.18
CA THR A 513 17.01 6.88 24.13
C THR A 513 18.10 6.79 23.07
N ALA A 514 19.37 6.61 23.49
CA ALA A 514 20.47 6.43 22.56
C ALA A 514 20.34 5.12 21.76
N VAL A 515 19.92 4.02 22.39
CA VAL A 515 19.67 2.75 21.68
C VAL A 515 18.56 2.91 20.65
N ILE A 516 17.40 3.47 21.02
CA ILE A 516 16.30 3.71 20.08
C ILE A 516 16.77 4.58 18.90
N ALA A 517 17.51 5.65 19.18
CA ALA A 517 18.07 6.53 18.16
C ALA A 517 19.01 5.76 17.20
N THR A 518 19.92 4.94 17.72
CA THR A 518 20.81 4.10 16.92
C THR A 518 20.03 3.11 16.06
N LEU A 519 18.98 2.46 16.61
CA LEU A 519 18.13 1.54 15.85
C LEU A 519 17.44 2.24 14.69
N VAL A 520 16.86 3.43 14.93
CA VAL A 520 16.21 4.23 13.88
C VAL A 520 17.23 4.73 12.86
N ARG A 521 18.41 5.18 13.29
CA ARG A 521 19.49 5.64 12.40
C ARG A 521 19.98 4.57 11.44
N HIS A 522 20.01 3.31 11.90
CA HIS A 522 20.63 2.20 11.19
C HIS A 522 19.65 1.12 10.76
N HIS A 523 18.34 1.38 10.73
CA HIS A 523 17.32 0.35 10.45
C HIS A 523 17.52 -0.37 9.09
N LEU A 524 18.13 0.30 8.09
CA LEU A 524 18.48 -0.28 6.79
C LEU A 524 19.88 -0.95 6.76
N LEU A 525 20.73 -0.72 7.77
CA LEU A 525 22.15 -1.09 7.76
C LEU A 525 22.36 -2.57 7.49
N LEU A 526 21.66 -3.44 8.22
CA LEU A 526 21.88 -4.88 8.11
C LEU A 526 21.45 -5.42 6.76
N ILE A 527 20.27 -5.04 6.28
CA ILE A 527 19.76 -5.54 5.00
C ILE A 527 20.56 -5.00 3.81
N GLU A 528 20.96 -3.73 3.84
CA GLU A 528 21.78 -3.15 2.78
C GLU A 528 23.19 -3.73 2.78
N THR A 529 23.81 -3.91 3.96
CA THR A 529 25.14 -4.50 4.06
C THR A 529 25.12 -5.95 3.61
N ALA A 530 24.18 -6.76 4.12
CA ALA A 530 24.07 -8.18 3.79
C ALA A 530 23.81 -8.45 2.31
N THR A 531 23.18 -7.51 1.59
CA THR A 531 22.82 -7.70 0.18
C THR A 531 23.73 -6.97 -0.81
N ARG A 532 24.51 -5.97 -0.36
CA ARG A 532 25.33 -5.13 -1.26
C ARG A 532 26.82 -5.16 -0.97
N ARG A 533 27.26 -5.77 0.14
CA ARG A 533 28.68 -5.79 0.54
C ARG A 533 29.20 -7.21 0.71
N ASP A 534 30.52 -7.30 0.62
CA ASP A 534 31.25 -8.51 0.94
C ASP A 534 31.29 -8.72 2.46
N LEU A 535 30.73 -9.84 2.91
CA LEU A 535 30.67 -10.21 4.33
C LEU A 535 31.99 -10.83 4.82
N ASP A 536 32.83 -11.30 3.91
CA ASP A 536 34.15 -11.86 4.21
C ASP A 536 35.19 -10.75 4.41
N ASP A 537 34.92 -9.52 3.95
CA ASP A 537 35.75 -8.35 4.26
C ASP A 537 35.60 -7.92 5.74
N PRO A 538 36.68 -8.01 6.55
CA PRO A 538 36.60 -7.61 7.95
C PRO A 538 36.30 -6.12 8.15
N ALA A 539 36.57 -5.26 7.14
CA ALA A 539 36.19 -3.86 7.18
C ALA A 539 34.66 -3.68 7.13
N THR A 540 33.95 -4.51 6.35
CA THR A 540 32.48 -4.52 6.32
C THR A 540 31.91 -4.88 7.69
N VAL A 541 32.38 -5.99 8.27
CA VAL A 541 31.92 -6.45 9.60
C VAL A 541 32.31 -5.44 10.70
N GLY A 542 33.50 -4.85 10.60
CA GLY A 542 33.96 -3.79 11.51
C GLY A 542 33.08 -2.54 11.47
N ALA A 543 32.73 -2.05 10.28
CA ALA A 543 31.88 -0.87 10.14
C ALA A 543 30.49 -1.07 10.76
N VAL A 544 29.90 -2.28 10.63
CA VAL A 544 28.63 -2.61 11.30
C VAL A 544 28.81 -2.68 12.81
N ALA A 545 29.87 -3.33 13.30
CA ALA A 545 30.17 -3.43 14.73
C ALA A 545 30.33 -2.04 15.38
N ASP A 546 31.05 -1.13 14.72
CA ASP A 546 31.26 0.24 15.19
C ASP A 546 29.95 1.04 15.22
N ALA A 547 29.07 0.85 14.22
CA ALA A 547 27.78 1.52 14.15
C ALA A 547 26.79 1.06 15.25
N VAL A 548 26.73 -0.25 15.54
CA VAL A 548 25.80 -0.78 16.56
C VAL A 548 26.36 -0.66 17.99
N GLY A 549 27.69 -0.65 18.14
CA GLY A 549 28.41 -0.45 19.40
C GLY A 549 28.33 -1.60 20.42
N GLY A 550 27.35 -2.50 20.33
CA GLY A 550 27.21 -3.62 21.27
C GLY A 550 26.21 -4.68 20.84
N VAL A 551 26.36 -5.88 21.42
CA VAL A 551 25.58 -7.09 21.06
C VAL A 551 24.08 -6.89 21.29
N GLY A 552 23.69 -6.19 22.38
CA GLY A 552 22.28 -5.91 22.66
C GLY A 552 21.62 -5.02 21.58
N THR A 553 22.33 -4.00 21.09
CA THR A 553 21.83 -3.15 19.99
C THR A 553 21.75 -3.94 18.68
N LEU A 554 22.74 -4.77 18.39
CA LEU A 554 22.75 -5.64 17.20
C LEU A 554 21.57 -6.62 17.20
N GLU A 555 21.27 -7.23 18.34
CA GLU A 555 20.13 -8.14 18.52
C GLU A 555 18.80 -7.43 18.21
N LEU A 556 18.59 -6.23 18.77
CA LEU A 556 17.40 -5.41 18.51
C LEU A 556 17.32 -4.97 17.04
N LEU A 557 18.45 -4.58 16.45
CA LEU A 557 18.52 -4.15 15.06
C LEU A 557 18.18 -5.28 14.10
N HIS A 558 18.66 -6.50 14.39
CA HIS A 558 18.32 -7.69 13.61
C HIS A 558 16.82 -7.96 13.62
N ALA A 559 16.20 -7.94 14.80
CA ALA A 559 14.75 -8.13 14.91
C ALA A 559 13.96 -7.00 14.22
N LEU A 560 14.42 -5.75 14.31
CA LEU A 560 13.80 -4.62 13.63
C LEU A 560 13.87 -4.76 12.10
N THR A 561 15.04 -5.12 11.56
CA THR A 561 15.24 -5.33 10.12
C THR A 561 14.33 -6.45 9.58
N GLU A 562 14.19 -7.54 10.31
CA GLU A 562 13.27 -8.64 9.94
C GLU A 562 11.80 -8.17 9.99
N ALA A 563 11.40 -7.46 11.04
CA ALA A 563 10.03 -6.95 11.19
C ALA A 563 9.64 -5.96 10.08
N ASP A 564 10.53 -5.02 9.74
CA ASP A 564 10.32 -4.02 8.69
C ASP A 564 10.17 -4.65 7.30
N ALA A 565 11.04 -5.61 6.98
CA ALA A 565 10.98 -6.32 5.71
C ALA A 565 9.70 -7.18 5.61
N LEU A 566 9.27 -7.84 6.70
CA LEU A 566 8.01 -8.60 6.74
C LEU A 566 6.77 -7.70 6.63
N ALA A 567 6.82 -6.48 7.16
CA ALA A 567 5.72 -5.50 7.06
C ALA A 567 5.59 -4.91 5.66
N THR A 568 6.70 -4.72 4.97
CA THR A 568 6.73 -4.23 3.59
C THR A 568 6.04 -5.22 2.64
N GLY A 569 6.32 -6.52 2.77
CA GLY A 569 5.64 -7.59 2.05
C GLY A 569 6.54 -8.81 1.74
N PRO A 570 5.97 -9.92 1.24
CA PRO A 570 6.72 -11.17 1.00
C PRO A 570 7.83 -11.03 -0.06
N ALA A 571 7.74 -10.03 -0.95
CA ALA A 571 8.80 -9.72 -1.90
C ALA A 571 10.03 -9.04 -1.23
N ALA A 572 9.87 -8.44 -0.05
CA ALA A 572 10.93 -7.74 0.67
C ALA A 572 11.73 -8.68 1.59
N TRP A 573 11.11 -9.70 2.18
CA TRP A 573 11.80 -10.69 3.03
C TRP A 573 11.66 -12.11 2.49
N SER A 574 12.76 -12.69 2.02
CA SER A 574 12.85 -14.09 1.61
C SER A 574 13.76 -14.88 2.55
N ALA A 575 13.60 -16.20 2.61
CA ALA A 575 14.45 -17.09 3.41
C ALA A 575 15.96 -16.84 3.14
N TRP A 576 16.31 -16.63 1.87
CA TRP A 576 17.68 -16.26 1.48
C TRP A 576 18.15 -14.93 2.08
N ARG A 577 17.36 -13.85 2.00
CA ARG A 577 17.74 -12.55 2.61
C ARG A 577 17.89 -12.68 4.12
N GLY A 578 16.99 -13.44 4.76
CA GLY A 578 17.10 -13.77 6.18
C GLY A 578 18.40 -14.49 6.52
N GLY A 579 18.82 -15.46 5.70
CA GLY A 579 20.09 -16.17 5.86
C GLY A 579 21.32 -15.25 5.76
N LEU A 580 21.34 -14.32 4.80
CA LEU A 580 22.43 -13.34 4.65
C LEU A 580 22.53 -12.39 5.84
N VAL A 581 21.39 -11.87 6.30
CA VAL A 581 21.35 -10.99 7.47
C VAL A 581 21.79 -11.74 8.73
N ALA A 582 21.34 -12.99 8.90
CA ALA A 582 21.73 -13.82 10.04
C ALA A 582 23.25 -14.12 10.04
N ASP A 583 23.85 -14.40 8.88
CA ASP A 583 25.31 -14.61 8.75
C ASP A 583 26.09 -13.33 9.13
N LEU A 584 25.68 -12.18 8.60
CA LEU A 584 26.27 -10.89 8.98
C LEU A 584 26.16 -10.65 10.50
N VAL A 585 24.97 -10.85 11.09
CA VAL A 585 24.76 -10.66 12.53
C VAL A 585 25.65 -11.60 13.36
N LYS A 586 25.80 -12.86 12.95
CA LYS A 586 26.69 -13.82 13.61
C LYS A 586 28.15 -13.32 13.61
N ARG A 587 28.66 -12.88 12.46
CA ARG A 587 30.04 -12.37 12.32
C ARG A 587 30.27 -11.10 13.15
N VAL A 588 29.32 -10.17 13.12
CA VAL A 588 29.39 -8.93 13.92
C VAL A 588 29.33 -9.24 15.42
N ALA A 589 28.50 -10.19 15.85
CA ALA A 589 28.41 -10.61 17.24
C ALA A 589 29.72 -11.22 17.75
N ALA A 590 30.35 -12.10 16.95
CA ALA A 590 31.66 -12.67 17.27
C ALA A 590 32.74 -11.58 17.44
N ARG A 591 32.78 -10.61 16.52
CA ARG A 591 33.68 -9.46 16.62
C ARG A 591 33.45 -8.64 17.89
N LEU A 592 32.20 -8.34 18.23
CA LEU A 592 31.86 -7.56 19.43
C LEU A 592 32.15 -8.33 20.74
N ALA A 593 32.09 -9.66 20.70
CA ALA A 593 32.48 -10.52 21.82
C ALA A 593 34.00 -10.58 22.04
N GLY A 594 34.79 -10.02 21.13
CA GLY A 594 36.25 -10.09 21.19
C GLY A 594 36.78 -11.51 20.95
N GLU A 595 35.97 -12.37 20.33
CA GLU A 595 36.48 -13.63 19.80
C GLU A 595 37.60 -13.29 18.81
N PRO A 596 38.73 -14.03 18.82
CA PRO A 596 39.72 -13.85 17.78
C PRO A 596 38.98 -13.91 16.45
N GLU A 597 39.24 -12.95 15.55
CA GLU A 597 38.83 -13.12 14.16
C GLU A 597 39.24 -14.56 13.84
N GLU A 598 38.26 -15.46 13.63
CA GLU A 598 38.56 -16.72 12.96
C GLU A 598 39.40 -16.26 11.79
N GLU A 599 40.65 -16.71 11.70
CA GLU A 599 41.49 -16.45 10.54
C GLU A 599 40.61 -16.90 9.39
N VAL A 600 39.95 -15.92 8.76
CA VAL A 600 39.10 -16.13 7.61
C VAL A 600 40.05 -16.88 6.72
N ARG A 601 39.73 -18.13 6.39
CA ARG A 601 40.51 -18.86 5.38
C ARG A 601 40.76 -17.82 4.31
N PRO A 602 42.02 -17.49 3.98
CA PRO A 602 42.30 -16.42 3.05
C PRO A 602 41.31 -16.59 1.91
N ALA A 603 40.60 -15.53 1.50
CA ALA A 603 39.65 -15.62 0.38
C ALA A 603 40.31 -16.24 -0.89
N ASP A 604 41.64 -16.34 -0.86
CA ASP A 604 42.52 -16.96 -1.83
C ASP A 604 42.75 -18.48 -1.70
N GLU A 605 42.32 -19.16 -0.62
CA GLU A 605 42.50 -20.61 -0.49
C GLU A 605 41.32 -21.39 -1.08
N PRO A 606 41.49 -22.07 -2.21
CA PRO A 606 40.40 -22.79 -2.87
C PRO A 606 39.96 -24.00 -2.05
N THR A 607 38.65 -24.21 -1.96
CA THR A 607 38.05 -25.42 -1.41
C THR A 607 38.55 -26.67 -2.15
N ALA A 608 38.49 -27.85 -1.51
CA ALA A 608 38.88 -29.11 -2.15
C ALA A 608 38.11 -29.36 -3.47
N GLU A 609 36.87 -28.90 -3.57
CA GLU A 609 36.08 -28.98 -4.80
C GLU A 609 36.59 -28.02 -5.88
N GLN A 610 36.83 -26.75 -5.54
CA GLN A 610 37.44 -25.78 -6.44
C GLN A 610 38.83 -26.23 -6.94
N GLN A 611 39.64 -26.86 -6.08
CA GLN A 611 40.91 -27.47 -6.46
C GLN A 611 40.73 -28.62 -7.48
N ARG A 612 39.73 -29.49 -7.27
CA ARG A 612 39.40 -30.57 -8.22
C ARG A 612 38.96 -30.02 -9.58
N LEU A 613 38.06 -29.02 -9.58
CA LEU A 613 37.58 -28.36 -10.79
C LEU A 613 38.73 -27.65 -11.53
N ALA A 614 39.61 -26.97 -10.81
CA ALA A 614 40.78 -26.33 -11.39
C ALA A 614 41.74 -27.34 -12.04
N ALA A 615 42.02 -28.46 -11.37
CA ALA A 615 42.84 -29.53 -11.94
C ALA A 615 42.19 -30.13 -13.20
N GLU A 616 40.86 -30.24 -13.25
CA GLU A 616 40.12 -30.70 -14.43
C GLU A 616 40.14 -29.69 -15.58
N ALA A 617 39.97 -28.40 -15.28
CA ALA A 617 40.07 -27.33 -16.27
C ALA A 617 41.47 -27.29 -16.91
N ARG A 618 42.55 -27.50 -16.12
CA ARG A 618 43.92 -27.64 -16.64
C ARG A 618 44.06 -28.85 -17.57
N ARG A 619 43.51 -30.02 -17.19
CA ARG A 619 43.58 -31.23 -18.02
C ARG A 619 42.81 -31.12 -19.33
N THR A 620 41.64 -30.49 -19.29
CA THR A 620 40.72 -30.42 -20.44
C THR A 620 40.96 -29.19 -21.32
N THR A 621 41.74 -28.20 -20.84
CA THR A 621 41.98 -26.90 -21.49
C THR A 621 40.68 -26.12 -21.80
N GLY A 622 39.59 -26.45 -21.11
CA GLY A 622 38.27 -25.84 -21.30
C GLY A 622 37.57 -25.57 -19.96
N PRO A 623 36.44 -24.84 -19.97
CA PRO A 623 35.68 -24.52 -18.78
C PRO A 623 35.01 -25.77 -18.20
N VAL A 624 35.10 -25.92 -16.87
CA VAL A 624 34.44 -26.97 -16.09
C VAL A 624 33.44 -26.32 -15.13
N LEU A 625 32.22 -26.83 -15.08
CA LEU A 625 31.14 -26.27 -14.26
C LEU A 625 30.61 -27.30 -13.27
N ALA A 626 30.29 -26.86 -12.05
CA ALA A 626 29.52 -27.63 -11.08
C ALA A 626 28.34 -26.81 -10.58
N LEU A 627 27.14 -27.40 -10.55
CA LEU A 627 25.92 -26.80 -10.02
C LEU A 627 25.52 -27.52 -8.73
N HIS A 628 25.46 -26.78 -7.63
CA HIS A 628 25.04 -27.30 -6.33
C HIS A 628 23.70 -26.68 -5.94
N THR A 629 22.67 -27.51 -5.83
CA THR A 629 21.39 -27.10 -5.25
C THR A 629 21.54 -27.07 -3.73
N ARG A 630 21.44 -25.89 -3.12
CA ARG A 630 21.35 -25.79 -1.66
C ARG A 630 19.93 -26.21 -1.23
N ALA A 631 19.81 -27.38 -0.60
CA ALA A 631 18.61 -27.74 0.15
C ALA A 631 18.73 -27.16 1.56
N GLU A 632 17.69 -26.49 2.06
CA GLU A 632 17.63 -26.06 3.46
C GLU A 632 17.63 -27.27 4.40
N THR A 633 18.34 -27.14 5.53
CA THR A 633 18.09 -27.97 6.72
C THR A 633 17.02 -27.25 7.54
N PRO A 634 15.89 -27.88 7.91
CA PRO A 634 14.85 -27.21 8.67
C PRO A 634 15.34 -26.85 10.08
N THR A 635 15.11 -25.62 10.52
CA THR A 635 15.10 -25.26 11.95
C THR A 635 13.80 -25.77 12.57
N GLU A 636 13.90 -26.95 13.20
CA GLU A 636 12.95 -27.63 14.11
C GLU A 636 11.49 -27.90 13.64
N PRO A 637 10.86 -29.01 14.09
CA PRO A 637 9.57 -29.44 13.59
C PRO A 637 8.42 -28.66 14.26
N GLU A 638 7.61 -27.98 13.47
CA GLU A 638 6.28 -27.57 13.91
C GLU A 638 5.43 -28.83 14.15
N SER A 639 4.77 -28.83 15.30
CA SER A 639 3.89 -29.87 15.81
C SER A 639 2.86 -30.34 14.80
N GLU A 640 2.72 -31.66 14.70
CA GLU A 640 1.71 -32.36 13.92
C GLU A 640 0.30 -31.91 14.31
N ASP A 641 -0.38 -31.20 13.41
CA ASP A 641 -1.83 -31.30 13.29
C ASP A 641 -2.20 -31.35 11.80
N GLY A 642 -2.74 -32.50 11.40
CA GLY A 642 -2.97 -32.86 10.02
C GLY A 642 -4.17 -32.14 9.39
N SER A 643 -3.93 -31.52 8.24
CA SER A 643 -4.87 -31.54 7.12
C SER A 643 -4.11 -31.35 5.82
N GLY A 644 -4.23 -32.32 4.93
CA GLY A 644 -3.53 -32.33 3.66
C GLY A 644 -4.18 -31.38 2.65
N THR A 645 -3.35 -30.53 2.05
CA THR A 645 -3.58 -29.91 0.74
C THR A 645 -2.22 -29.64 0.09
N GLU A 646 -2.00 -30.36 -1.01
CA GLU A 646 -1.14 -30.09 -2.17
C GLU A 646 0.30 -29.60 -1.93
N GLU A 647 1.26 -30.43 -2.37
CA GLU A 647 2.66 -30.11 -2.61
C GLU A 647 2.82 -28.82 -3.43
N SER A 648 2.94 -27.68 -2.74
CA SER A 648 3.56 -26.49 -3.30
C SER A 648 4.99 -26.88 -3.66
N ALA A 649 5.25 -27.01 -4.97
CA ALA A 649 6.54 -27.35 -5.54
C ALA A 649 7.64 -26.52 -4.87
N ARG A 650 8.49 -27.20 -4.08
CA ARG A 650 9.71 -26.64 -3.50
C ARG A 650 10.55 -26.05 -4.62
N GLN A 651 10.56 -24.72 -4.75
CA GLN A 651 11.48 -24.05 -5.67
C GLN A 651 12.89 -24.11 -5.07
N PRO A 652 13.92 -24.52 -5.83
CA PRO A 652 15.30 -24.41 -5.37
C PRO A 652 15.67 -22.93 -5.22
N VAL A 653 15.89 -22.50 -3.97
CA VAL A 653 16.01 -21.09 -3.53
C VAL A 653 17.36 -20.46 -3.86
N GLY A 654 18.25 -21.19 -4.53
CA GLY A 654 19.51 -20.67 -5.05
C GLY A 654 20.44 -21.81 -5.46
N VAL A 655 21.22 -21.57 -6.51
CA VAL A 655 22.23 -22.51 -6.99
C VAL A 655 23.58 -21.86 -6.89
N GLU A 656 24.51 -22.60 -6.31
CA GLU A 656 25.92 -22.27 -6.41
C GLU A 656 26.45 -22.88 -7.70
N LEU A 657 26.84 -22.02 -8.64
CA LEU A 657 27.49 -22.38 -9.89
C LEU A 657 28.98 -22.09 -9.74
N LEU A 658 29.78 -23.15 -9.65
CA LEU A 658 31.23 -23.05 -9.69
C LEU A 658 31.70 -23.21 -11.13
N ILE A 659 32.55 -22.30 -11.61
CA ILE A 659 33.14 -22.33 -12.94
C ILE A 659 34.67 -22.29 -12.77
N ALA A 660 35.38 -23.27 -13.30
CA ALA A 660 36.84 -23.25 -13.42
C ALA A 660 37.21 -23.08 -14.89
N VAL A 661 37.97 -22.05 -15.23
CA VAL A 661 38.38 -21.74 -16.60
C VAL A 661 39.89 -21.48 -16.62
N PRO A 662 40.66 -22.05 -17.57
CA PRO A 662 42.03 -21.62 -17.79
C PRO A 662 42.07 -20.09 -17.97
N GLU A 663 43.03 -19.42 -17.35
CA GLU A 663 43.10 -17.96 -17.38
C GLU A 663 43.18 -17.44 -18.83
N GLN A 664 42.23 -16.59 -19.18
CA GLN A 664 42.13 -15.93 -20.48
C GLN A 664 41.28 -14.67 -20.34
N SER A 665 41.40 -13.75 -21.29
CA SER A 665 40.53 -12.58 -21.36
C SER A 665 39.10 -12.98 -21.75
N GLY A 666 38.13 -12.21 -21.28
CA GLY A 666 36.72 -12.27 -21.65
C GLY A 666 35.86 -13.10 -20.71
N VAL A 667 36.43 -13.73 -19.67
CA VAL A 667 35.73 -14.78 -18.91
C VAL A 667 34.55 -14.24 -18.11
N LEU A 668 34.75 -13.17 -17.33
CA LEU A 668 33.67 -12.55 -16.55
C LEU A 668 32.49 -12.08 -17.43
N PRO A 669 32.71 -11.27 -18.48
CA PRO A 669 31.60 -10.86 -19.35
C PRO A 669 31.00 -12.03 -20.12
N ALA A 670 31.78 -13.02 -20.57
CA ALA A 670 31.24 -14.21 -21.23
C ALA A 670 30.32 -15.01 -20.30
N ALA A 671 30.76 -15.28 -19.07
CA ALA A 671 29.96 -15.98 -18.07
C ALA A 671 28.67 -15.22 -17.74
N ALA A 672 28.76 -13.92 -17.40
CA ALA A 672 27.59 -13.08 -17.13
C ALA A 672 26.60 -13.06 -18.31
N GLY A 673 27.13 -13.01 -19.53
CA GLY A 673 26.36 -13.01 -20.75
C GLY A 673 25.61 -14.32 -20.99
N VAL A 674 26.28 -15.47 -20.80
CA VAL A 674 25.66 -16.80 -20.90
C VAL A 674 24.57 -16.97 -19.85
N LEU A 675 24.82 -16.56 -18.60
CA LEU A 675 23.81 -16.61 -17.53
C LEU A 675 22.57 -15.79 -17.88
N ALA A 676 22.74 -14.58 -18.42
CA ALA A 676 21.64 -13.74 -18.90
C ALA A 676 20.87 -14.38 -20.08
N LEU A 677 21.57 -15.06 -21.01
CA LEU A 677 20.92 -15.79 -22.11
C LEU A 677 20.09 -16.98 -21.60
N HIS A 678 20.49 -17.61 -20.50
CA HIS A 678 19.73 -18.69 -19.86
C HIS A 678 18.71 -18.22 -18.82
N ARG A 679 18.48 -16.90 -18.70
CA ARG A 679 17.54 -16.31 -17.72
C ARG A 679 17.87 -16.69 -16.28
N LEU A 680 19.17 -16.72 -15.97
CA LEU A 680 19.66 -16.85 -14.63
C LEU A 680 19.91 -15.45 -14.07
N THR A 681 19.20 -15.14 -12.98
CA THR A 681 19.45 -13.94 -12.19
C THR A 681 20.71 -14.16 -11.36
N VAL A 682 21.70 -13.29 -11.51
CA VAL A 682 22.93 -13.31 -10.70
C VAL A 682 22.67 -12.52 -9.43
N ARG A 683 23.09 -13.08 -8.29
CA ARG A 683 22.98 -12.43 -6.97
C ARG A 683 24.35 -12.06 -6.40
N ALA A 684 25.34 -12.91 -6.61
CA ALA A 684 26.73 -12.66 -6.24
C ALA A 684 27.67 -13.43 -7.17
N ALA A 685 28.88 -12.93 -7.34
CA ALA A 685 29.95 -13.59 -8.05
C ALA A 685 31.30 -13.33 -7.36
N ASP A 686 31.99 -14.38 -6.97
CA ASP A 686 33.34 -14.34 -6.38
C ASP A 686 34.34 -14.89 -7.39
N LEU A 687 35.50 -14.24 -7.53
CA LEU A 687 36.54 -14.59 -8.48
C LEU A 687 37.86 -14.84 -7.74
N LEU A 688 38.50 -15.96 -8.07
CA LEU A 688 39.78 -16.37 -7.51
C LEU A 688 40.70 -16.90 -8.61
N VAL A 689 41.89 -16.33 -8.74
CA VAL A 689 42.93 -16.84 -9.65
C VAL A 689 43.82 -17.82 -8.89
N LEU A 690 43.92 -19.05 -9.38
CA LEU A 690 44.83 -20.07 -8.86
C LEU A 690 46.09 -20.19 -9.70
N ASP A 691 47.18 -19.60 -9.20
CA ASP A 691 48.52 -19.79 -9.73
C ASP A 691 49.33 -20.69 -8.79
N GLN A 692 49.51 -21.94 -9.19
CA GLN A 692 50.37 -22.90 -8.50
C GLN A 692 51.64 -23.04 -9.33
N GLY A 693 52.71 -22.38 -8.89
CA GLY A 693 53.95 -22.24 -9.64
C GLY A 693 54.38 -23.52 -10.35
N GLY A 694 54.38 -23.48 -11.69
CA GLY A 694 54.68 -24.62 -12.57
C GLY A 694 53.52 -25.08 -13.46
N GLU A 695 52.29 -24.58 -13.24
CA GLU A 695 51.11 -24.92 -14.05
C GLU A 695 50.36 -23.68 -14.57
N SER A 696 49.65 -23.79 -15.70
CA SER A 696 48.91 -22.66 -16.31
C SER A 696 47.77 -22.16 -15.41
N PRO A 697 47.73 -20.87 -15.04
CA PRO A 697 46.77 -20.34 -14.07
C PRO A 697 45.31 -20.61 -14.44
N VAL A 698 44.46 -20.76 -13.42
CA VAL A 698 43.03 -21.05 -13.57
C VAL A 698 42.23 -20.00 -12.83
N LEU A 699 41.27 -19.38 -13.52
CA LEU A 699 40.27 -18.52 -12.92
C LEU A 699 39.10 -19.37 -12.43
N LEU A 700 38.83 -19.29 -11.12
CA LEU A 700 37.65 -19.81 -10.48
C LEU A 700 36.61 -18.69 -10.35
N LEU A 701 35.38 -18.98 -10.72
CA LEU A 701 34.24 -18.10 -10.49
C LEU A 701 33.17 -18.86 -9.70
N SER A 702 32.83 -18.37 -8.51
CA SER A 702 31.69 -18.87 -7.73
C SER A 702 30.51 -17.93 -7.90
N TRP A 703 29.46 -18.39 -8.56
CA TRP A 703 28.26 -17.61 -8.82
C TRP A 703 27.11 -18.11 -7.98
N ARG A 704 26.38 -17.19 -7.34
CA ARG A 704 25.08 -17.47 -6.74
C ARG A 704 24.00 -17.02 -7.72
N VAL A 705 23.26 -17.98 -8.27
CA VAL A 705 22.25 -17.74 -9.32
C VAL A 705 20.88 -18.30 -8.96
N ALA A 706 19.83 -17.72 -9.52
CA ALA A 706 18.47 -18.24 -9.44
C ALA A 706 17.78 -18.16 -10.82
N ALA A 707 17.00 -19.19 -11.17
CA ALA A 707 16.20 -19.16 -12.39
C ALA A 707 15.13 -18.08 -12.32
N GLU A 708 15.03 -17.24 -13.35
CA GLU A 708 13.99 -16.21 -13.44
C GLU A 708 12.60 -16.85 -13.61
N TYR A 709 12.52 -17.96 -14.36
CA TYR A 709 11.32 -18.78 -14.53
C TYR A 709 11.67 -20.25 -14.75
N GLY A 710 10.86 -21.17 -14.20
CA GLY A 710 10.96 -22.61 -14.48
C GLY A 710 12.09 -23.33 -13.75
N SER A 711 12.51 -24.48 -14.28
CA SER A 711 13.62 -25.27 -13.73
C SER A 711 14.97 -24.73 -14.18
N LEU A 712 16.00 -24.99 -13.37
CA LEU A 712 17.37 -24.64 -13.70
C LEU A 712 17.85 -25.32 -14.99
N PRO A 713 18.67 -24.65 -15.82
CA PRO A 713 19.27 -25.25 -16.99
C PRO A 713 20.30 -26.31 -16.63
N ASP A 714 20.51 -27.26 -17.53
CA ASP A 714 21.55 -28.28 -17.41
C ASP A 714 22.97 -27.66 -17.42
N ALA A 715 23.84 -28.10 -16.51
CA ALA A 715 25.23 -27.68 -16.39
C ALA A 715 25.98 -27.82 -17.72
N ASP A 716 25.73 -28.91 -18.46
CA ASP A 716 26.39 -29.16 -19.74
C ASP A 716 26.00 -28.13 -20.80
N ARG A 717 24.76 -27.65 -20.77
CA ARG A 717 24.29 -26.63 -21.70
C ARG A 717 24.92 -25.27 -21.40
N LEU A 718 25.03 -24.90 -20.12
CA LEU A 718 25.76 -23.70 -19.69
C LEU A 718 27.23 -23.78 -20.13
N ARG A 719 27.86 -24.94 -19.94
CA ARG A 719 29.25 -25.19 -20.35
C ARG A 719 29.45 -25.03 -21.85
N VAL A 720 28.59 -25.63 -22.67
CA VAL A 720 28.67 -25.53 -24.15
C VAL A 720 28.54 -24.09 -24.62
N ASP A 721 27.57 -23.34 -24.09
CA ASP A 721 27.41 -21.94 -24.49
C ASP A 721 28.53 -21.04 -23.95
N LEU A 722 29.12 -21.37 -22.78
CA LEU A 722 30.33 -20.69 -22.27
C LEU A 722 31.55 -20.96 -23.15
N VAL A 723 31.78 -22.20 -23.60
CA VAL A 723 32.84 -22.52 -24.57
C VAL A 723 32.66 -21.67 -25.84
N ARG A 724 31.44 -21.64 -26.37
CA ARG A 724 31.13 -20.88 -27.60
C ARG A 724 31.25 -19.36 -27.41
N ALA A 725 31.00 -18.87 -26.21
CA ALA A 725 31.20 -17.46 -25.89
C ALA A 725 32.69 -17.11 -25.84
N LEU A 726 33.51 -17.98 -25.24
CA LEU A 726 34.95 -17.77 -25.09
C LEU A 726 35.71 -17.94 -26.42
N ASP A 727 35.27 -18.84 -27.30
CA ASP A 727 35.86 -19.03 -28.65
C ASP A 727 35.33 -18.03 -29.70
N GLY A 728 34.39 -17.16 -29.31
CA GLY A 728 33.79 -16.13 -30.17
C GLY A 728 32.73 -16.62 -31.17
N SER A 729 32.38 -17.91 -31.18
CA SER A 729 31.34 -18.48 -32.05
C SER A 729 29.90 -18.15 -31.59
N LEU A 730 29.74 -17.63 -30.37
CA LEU A 730 28.49 -17.08 -29.84
C LEU A 730 28.61 -15.56 -29.62
N ASP A 731 27.97 -14.79 -30.52
CA ASP A 731 27.85 -13.34 -30.38
C ASP A 731 26.84 -12.98 -29.27
N ILE A 732 27.34 -12.88 -28.03
CA ILE A 732 26.52 -12.52 -26.87
C ILE A 732 25.89 -11.12 -27.02
N PRO A 733 26.63 -10.05 -27.40
CA PRO A 733 26.04 -8.73 -27.60
C PRO A 733 24.84 -8.73 -28.56
N ALA A 734 24.96 -9.39 -29.71
CA ALA A 734 23.86 -9.44 -30.69
C ALA A 734 22.64 -10.20 -30.14
N ARG A 735 22.85 -11.32 -29.42
CA ARG A 735 21.76 -12.12 -28.83
C ARG A 735 21.03 -11.39 -27.70
N LEU A 736 21.77 -10.65 -26.87
CA LEU A 736 21.17 -9.82 -25.82
C LEU A 736 20.37 -8.66 -26.42
N ALA A 737 20.91 -7.97 -27.43
CA ALA A 737 20.22 -6.88 -28.13
C ALA A 737 18.96 -7.35 -28.88
N GLU A 738 18.99 -8.56 -29.47
CA GLU A 738 17.80 -9.16 -30.09
C GLU A 738 16.67 -9.36 -29.06
N ARG A 739 17.00 -9.88 -27.87
CA ARG A 739 16.04 -10.05 -26.78
C ARG A 739 15.50 -8.72 -26.26
N GLU A 740 16.37 -7.74 -26.03
CA GLU A 740 15.96 -6.43 -25.54
C GLU A 740 14.95 -5.76 -26.48
N ARG A 741 15.17 -5.83 -27.81
CA ARG A 741 14.20 -5.33 -28.81
C ARG A 741 12.86 -6.09 -28.78
N ALA A 742 12.87 -7.39 -28.51
CA ALA A 742 11.66 -8.19 -28.42
C ALA A 742 10.80 -7.83 -27.19
N TYR A 743 11.43 -7.43 -26.09
CA TYR A 743 10.75 -7.00 -24.85
C TYR A 743 10.33 -5.52 -24.88
N ALA A 744 11.15 -4.64 -25.49
CA ALA A 744 10.82 -3.22 -25.65
C ALA A 744 9.51 -2.99 -26.44
N ARG A 745 9.12 -3.91 -27.33
CA ARG A 745 7.84 -3.84 -28.05
C ARG A 745 6.59 -4.07 -27.18
N ARG A 746 6.74 -4.58 -25.94
CA ARG A 746 5.62 -4.87 -25.02
C ARG A 746 5.50 -3.89 -23.86
N ALA A 747 6.57 -3.17 -23.51
CA ALA A 747 6.57 -2.18 -22.44
C ALA A 747 6.39 -0.76 -23.01
N ARG A 748 5.35 -0.03 -22.58
CA ARG A 748 5.27 1.43 -22.81
C ARG A 748 6.34 2.09 -21.93
N ALA A 749 7.52 2.33 -22.49
CA ALA A 749 8.69 2.76 -21.73
C ALA A 749 8.54 4.20 -21.22
N ALA A 750 8.46 4.35 -19.90
CA ALA A 750 8.96 5.55 -19.24
C ALA A 750 10.47 5.64 -19.51
N VAL A 751 10.99 6.84 -19.79
CA VAL A 751 12.43 7.07 -19.99
C VAL A 751 13.12 6.85 -18.65
N ALA A 752 13.92 5.79 -18.54
CA ALA A 752 14.71 5.54 -17.34
C ALA A 752 15.80 6.63 -17.19
N PRO A 753 16.11 7.07 -15.95
CA PRO A 753 17.21 8.00 -15.72
C PRO A 753 18.56 7.39 -16.13
N PRO A 754 19.57 8.21 -16.47
CA PRO A 754 20.89 7.72 -16.86
C PRO A 754 21.57 6.96 -15.71
N PRO A 755 22.46 5.99 -16.03
CA PRO A 755 23.23 5.27 -15.02
C PRO A 755 24.15 6.21 -14.24
N ARG A 756 24.49 5.82 -13.01
CA ARG A 756 25.44 6.52 -12.14
C ARG A 756 26.43 5.52 -11.59
N VAL A 757 27.73 5.83 -11.70
CA VAL A 757 28.79 5.00 -11.15
C VAL A 757 29.60 5.80 -10.15
N SER A 758 29.92 5.20 -9.01
CA SER A 758 30.65 5.86 -7.93
C SER A 758 31.79 4.98 -7.44
N ALA A 759 32.97 5.58 -7.28
CA ALA A 759 34.11 4.94 -6.65
C ALA A 759 34.12 5.23 -5.15
N LEU A 760 34.08 4.17 -4.35
CA LEU A 760 34.17 4.23 -2.89
C LEU A 760 35.58 3.80 -2.49
N THR A 761 36.46 4.77 -2.29
CA THR A 761 37.84 4.53 -1.87
C THR A 761 37.93 4.48 -0.35
N GLY A 762 38.77 3.57 0.18
CA GLY A 762 38.91 3.34 1.63
C GLY A 762 37.76 2.58 2.30
N SER A 763 36.74 2.14 1.55
CA SER A 763 35.64 1.32 2.09
C SER A 763 36.01 -0.16 2.28
N SER A 764 37.15 -0.58 1.75
CA SER A 764 37.76 -1.89 1.96
C SER A 764 39.27 -1.72 2.12
N ARG A 765 39.91 -2.57 2.92
CA ARG A 765 41.38 -2.58 3.08
C ARG A 765 42.08 -3.32 1.95
N THR A 766 41.33 -4.09 1.17
CA THR A 766 41.89 -5.08 0.25
C THR A 766 41.50 -4.80 -1.20
N ALA A 767 40.47 -3.99 -1.47
CA ALA A 767 40.06 -3.61 -2.83
C ALA A 767 39.44 -2.21 -2.87
N THR A 768 39.27 -1.67 -4.08
CA THR A 768 38.47 -0.46 -4.33
C THR A 768 37.05 -0.87 -4.74
N VAL A 769 36.02 -0.24 -4.18
CA VAL A 769 34.63 -0.60 -4.49
C VAL A 769 34.05 0.34 -5.55
N ILE A 770 33.54 -0.22 -6.65
CA ILE A 770 32.82 0.49 -7.70
C ILE A 770 31.33 0.15 -7.58
N GLU A 771 30.51 1.13 -7.21
CA GLU A 771 29.06 1.00 -7.14
C GLU A 771 28.43 1.50 -8.44
N VAL A 772 27.61 0.66 -9.08
CA VAL A 772 26.90 0.95 -10.33
C VAL A 772 25.40 0.98 -10.04
N ARG A 773 24.74 2.11 -10.30
CA ARG A 773 23.29 2.28 -10.22
C ARG A 773 22.74 2.49 -11.63
N ALA A 774 21.93 1.57 -12.12
CA ALA A 774 21.38 1.63 -13.47
C ALA A 774 19.98 1.01 -13.54
N GLN A 775 19.24 1.26 -14.62
CA GLN A 775 18.02 0.53 -14.93
C GLN A 775 18.37 -0.96 -15.15
N ASP A 776 17.64 -1.86 -14.49
CA ASP A 776 17.82 -3.29 -14.70
C ASP A 776 17.40 -3.66 -16.13
N ALA A 777 18.29 -4.35 -16.83
CA ALA A 777 18.16 -4.70 -18.23
C ALA A 777 18.92 -5.98 -18.53
N HIS A 778 18.40 -6.78 -19.47
CA HIS A 778 19.04 -8.02 -19.89
C HIS A 778 20.48 -7.77 -20.34
N GLY A 779 21.44 -8.40 -19.66
CA GLY A 779 22.86 -8.27 -19.99
C GLY A 779 23.55 -7.03 -19.40
N LEU A 780 22.95 -6.32 -18.43
CA LEU A 780 23.61 -5.25 -17.70
C LEU A 780 24.98 -5.70 -17.13
N LEU A 781 25.01 -6.83 -16.42
CA LEU A 781 26.24 -7.37 -15.85
C LEU A 781 27.31 -7.73 -16.90
N HIS A 782 26.89 -8.19 -18.08
CA HIS A 782 27.81 -8.41 -19.21
C HIS A 782 28.46 -7.11 -19.68
N ARG A 783 27.68 -6.02 -19.79
CA ARG A 783 28.19 -4.70 -20.17
C ARG A 783 29.14 -4.13 -19.12
N ILE A 784 28.79 -4.24 -17.84
CA ILE A 784 29.66 -3.81 -16.73
C ILE A 784 30.96 -4.62 -16.75
N GLY A 785 30.88 -5.95 -16.84
CA GLY A 785 32.05 -6.83 -16.90
C GLY A 785 32.99 -6.49 -18.07
N ARG A 786 32.44 -6.15 -19.25
CA ARG A 786 33.25 -5.69 -20.39
C ARG A 786 33.93 -4.34 -20.14
N ALA A 787 33.24 -3.41 -19.49
CA ALA A 787 33.81 -2.10 -19.17
C ALA A 787 34.97 -2.22 -18.16
N LEU A 788 34.77 -3.02 -17.09
CA LEU A 788 35.81 -3.30 -16.10
C LEU A 788 37.03 -3.99 -16.74
N GLU A 789 36.79 -4.98 -17.60
CA GLU A 789 37.87 -5.66 -18.31
C GLU A 789 38.63 -4.73 -19.28
N THR A 790 37.91 -3.87 -20.01
CA THR A 790 38.53 -2.89 -20.93
C THR A 790 39.42 -1.91 -20.17
N ALA A 791 39.08 -1.60 -18.92
CA ALA A 791 39.87 -0.76 -18.05
C ALA A 791 41.07 -1.48 -17.41
N GLY A 792 41.22 -2.80 -17.60
CA GLY A 792 42.36 -3.58 -17.14
C GLY A 792 42.40 -3.83 -15.62
N VAL A 793 41.26 -3.77 -14.94
CA VAL A 793 41.16 -4.04 -13.49
C VAL A 793 40.74 -5.48 -13.22
N ALA A 794 41.25 -6.04 -12.13
CA ALA A 794 40.85 -7.37 -11.68
C ALA A 794 39.63 -7.24 -10.75
N VAL A 795 38.57 -8.00 -11.03
CA VAL A 795 37.38 -8.09 -10.16
C VAL A 795 37.61 -9.24 -9.18
N ARG A 796 37.59 -8.95 -7.88
CA ARG A 796 37.68 -9.97 -6.82
C ARG A 796 36.31 -10.52 -6.45
N SER A 797 35.35 -9.63 -6.23
CA SER A 797 33.97 -10.01 -5.90
C SER A 797 33.00 -9.00 -6.49
N ALA A 798 31.79 -9.46 -6.77
CA ALA A 798 30.69 -8.66 -7.30
C ALA A 798 29.39 -9.04 -6.59
N HIS A 799 28.70 -8.04 -6.03
CA HIS A 799 27.42 -8.19 -5.35
C HIS A 799 26.34 -7.52 -6.20
N ILE A 800 25.35 -8.30 -6.65
CA ILE A 800 24.36 -7.88 -7.65
C ILE A 800 23.01 -7.78 -6.98
N SER A 801 22.45 -6.56 -6.92
CA SER A 801 21.22 -6.30 -6.19
C SER A 801 20.20 -5.55 -7.05
N THR A 802 19.13 -6.24 -7.42
CA THR A 802 18.01 -5.65 -8.16
C THR A 802 16.92 -5.16 -7.19
N LEU A 803 16.57 -3.88 -7.26
CA LEU A 803 15.49 -3.24 -6.53
C LEU A 803 14.43 -2.70 -7.51
N GLY A 804 13.33 -3.44 -7.66
CA GLY A 804 12.27 -3.09 -8.60
C GLY A 804 12.80 -3.08 -10.04
N ALA A 805 12.81 -1.91 -10.67
CA ALA A 805 13.30 -1.74 -12.04
C ALA A 805 14.76 -1.26 -12.12
N ASN A 806 15.43 -1.02 -10.98
CA ASN A 806 16.83 -0.57 -10.93
C ASN A 806 17.74 -1.66 -10.36
N ALA A 807 18.96 -1.73 -10.86
CA ALA A 807 20.07 -2.50 -10.31
C ALA A 807 21.02 -1.58 -9.53
N VAL A 808 21.52 -2.07 -8.39
CA VAL A 808 22.56 -1.46 -7.56
C VAL A 808 23.62 -2.53 -7.34
N ASP A 809 24.65 -2.51 -8.18
CA ASP A 809 25.68 -3.55 -8.22
C ASP A 809 26.99 -2.98 -7.64
N ALA A 810 27.67 -3.76 -6.81
CA ALA A 810 28.96 -3.38 -6.20
C ALA A 810 30.06 -4.33 -6.65
N PHE A 811 31.15 -3.80 -7.20
CA PHE A 811 32.31 -4.55 -7.68
C PHE A 811 33.54 -4.18 -6.85
N TYR A 812 34.18 -5.17 -6.25
CA TYR A 812 35.44 -5.04 -5.53
C TYR A 812 36.57 -5.28 -6.52
N VAL A 813 37.31 -4.23 -6.86
CA VAL A 813 38.33 -4.25 -7.90
C VAL A 813 39.72 -3.91 -7.36
N THR A 814 40.74 -4.49 -7.98
CA THR A 814 42.15 -4.19 -7.72
C THR A 814 42.88 -3.85 -9.00
N ASP A 815 44.07 -3.27 -8.86
CA ASP A 815 45.05 -3.25 -9.93
C ASP A 815 45.55 -4.69 -10.25
N PRO A 816 46.32 -4.86 -11.33
CA PRO A 816 46.89 -6.16 -11.71
C PRO A 816 47.84 -6.77 -10.65
N ASP A 817 48.37 -5.96 -9.74
CA ASP A 817 49.26 -6.39 -8.66
C ASP A 817 48.46 -6.81 -7.39
N GLY A 818 47.13 -6.73 -7.44
CA GLY A 818 46.23 -7.13 -6.36
C GLY A 818 46.00 -6.05 -5.29
N ALA A 819 46.45 -4.81 -5.51
CA ALA A 819 46.28 -3.70 -4.58
C ALA A 819 45.04 -2.84 -4.91
N PRO A 820 44.46 -2.14 -3.92
CA PRO A 820 43.41 -1.15 -4.17
C PRO A 820 43.87 -0.06 -5.13
N LEU A 821 42.99 0.35 -6.04
CA LEU A 821 43.26 1.43 -7.00
C LEU A 821 43.48 2.75 -6.27
N ALA A 822 44.45 3.54 -6.74
CA ALA A 822 44.61 4.94 -6.32
C ALA A 822 43.36 5.76 -6.61
N ASP A 823 43.06 6.77 -5.79
CA ASP A 823 41.82 7.57 -5.88
C ASP A 823 41.54 8.11 -7.29
N THR A 824 42.57 8.59 -7.98
CA THR A 824 42.43 9.11 -9.36
C THR A 824 42.02 8.01 -10.34
N ALA A 825 42.68 6.85 -10.28
CA ALA A 825 42.37 5.70 -11.13
C ALA A 825 40.97 5.13 -10.84
N ALA A 826 40.55 5.15 -9.57
CA ALA A 826 39.21 4.71 -9.18
C ALA A 826 38.10 5.60 -9.78
N HIS A 827 38.28 6.92 -9.76
CA HIS A 827 37.33 7.86 -10.38
C HIS A 827 37.33 7.78 -11.91
N GLU A 828 38.51 7.58 -12.53
CA GLU A 828 38.61 7.35 -13.98
C GLU A 828 37.89 6.07 -14.40
N LEU A 829 38.05 4.99 -13.62
CA LEU A 829 37.32 3.74 -13.83
C LEU A 829 35.80 3.96 -13.71
N ALA A 830 35.34 4.64 -12.67
CA ALA A 830 33.91 4.93 -12.48
C ALA A 830 33.34 5.71 -13.69
N ALA A 831 34.05 6.75 -14.16
CA ALA A 831 33.65 7.52 -15.33
C ALA A 831 33.64 6.67 -16.63
N ALA A 832 34.61 5.78 -16.80
CA ALA A 832 34.68 4.88 -17.94
C ALA A 832 33.51 3.87 -17.96
N VAL A 833 33.16 3.31 -16.79
CA VAL A 833 32.01 2.41 -16.66
C VAL A 833 30.70 3.17 -16.87
N GLU A 834 30.55 4.38 -16.31
CA GLU A 834 29.35 5.21 -16.54
C GLU A 834 29.17 5.50 -18.04
N SER A 835 30.23 5.92 -18.73
CA SER A 835 30.20 6.18 -20.17
C SER A 835 29.92 4.93 -21.01
N ALA A 836 30.31 3.74 -20.56
CA ALA A 836 30.04 2.49 -21.27
C ALA A 836 28.57 2.04 -21.14
N LEU A 837 27.85 2.52 -20.13
CA LEU A 837 26.47 2.13 -19.86
C LEU A 837 25.43 3.06 -20.48
N GLY A 838 25.78 4.30 -20.81
CA GLY A 838 24.93 5.22 -21.58
C GLY A 838 25.01 6.66 -21.12
#